data_AF-A0A1G0FIJ0-F1
#
_entry.id   AF-A0A1G0FIJ0-F1
#
_cell.length_a   1.000
_cell.length_b   1.000
_cell.length_c   1.000
_cell.angle_alpha   90.00
_cell.angle_beta   90.00
_cell.angle_gamma   90.00
#
_symmetry.space_group_name_H-M   'P 1'
#
loop_
_entity.id
_entity.type
_entity.pdbx_description
1 polymer ?
#
loop_
_entity_poly.entity_id
_entity_poly.type
_entity_poly.pdbx_seq_one_letter_code
_entity_poly.pdbx_strand_id
1 'polypeptide(L)'
;MIQSQELRARHQLRPEQLRWTCDPAALPFETTAELHADEVIVGQDRAVRALDLGLTVVQPGYNIYIAGPVGTGRTTYARQKIQNAAASRPAPPDWCYFYNFQQPDQPMAVSLPPGQGVEFRRDVEQLLDELKDGIRKLFASERFETRRSEVLHSFETQINEIWQGLETQARQLGFLLQRTPTGIVTVPVGPSGEPIAQEQFALLPEQTREEIQKHGRELQEGVADALRRVRSLERAARDALRELEEQAVRSTAGDPVRRLQEKYRGSPRIVDWLGLLLADVVEHLDDFKEGEEPAMPFPLPMLARRDRLQRYQVNLFVDNSHAQGAPVIIESNPTFYNLLGKVEYRGEFGALVTDFTMIKPGALQRANGGFLILQVKDVLLNPFTWEGLKRALKSREARIENIGDQFGAIPTATLRPEPIPFDVKVVLIGTPLLFQLLYVYDEDFRKLFKVKADFDIEMDRTPQTMADYARAIGALGNKHGLRPFDRTAVARVLEHSARLADHQERLSTRFNDVAEIVFEADAWATQAGRAVVTAADIVTAIREKVYRSNRIEEKLRDLIHRGQLLVDVAGAKPGQVNGLSVLQLGDYAFGHASRITARTFVGARGVVNIERETEMSGRIHSKGVAILAAYLGGKYAQDRPLSLNASLTFEQTYSEVEGDSASSTELYALLSELSGVPVEQGIAVTGSVNQKGEVQPIGGVNEKIEGYYQVCKVVGLTGMQGVMIPAQNLSNLMLREEVVDAV
;
A
#
# COMPACT_ATOMS: atom_id res chain seq x y z
N MET A 1 21.79 -27.58 -59.61
CA MET A 1 22.83 -27.33 -58.58
C MET A 1 23.39 -25.91 -58.66
N ILE A 2 23.86 -25.42 -59.82
CA ILE A 2 24.45 -24.07 -59.96
C ILE A 2 23.50 -22.94 -59.50
N GLN A 3 22.24 -22.92 -59.97
CA GLN A 3 21.24 -21.93 -59.51
C GLN A 3 20.93 -21.99 -58.00
N SER A 4 21.04 -23.16 -57.37
CA SER A 4 20.79 -23.31 -55.92
C SER A 4 21.94 -22.75 -55.09
N GLN A 5 23.18 -23.00 -55.52
CA GLN A 5 24.37 -22.42 -54.88
C GLN A 5 24.40 -20.89 -55.03
N GLU A 6 24.01 -20.38 -56.19
CA GLU A 6 23.92 -18.93 -56.46
C GLU A 6 22.84 -18.25 -55.60
N LEU A 7 21.67 -18.89 -55.42
CA LEU A 7 20.63 -18.41 -54.51
C LEU A 7 21.06 -18.43 -53.04
N ARG A 8 21.76 -19.48 -52.60
CA ARG A 8 22.30 -19.56 -51.22
C ARG A 8 23.32 -18.46 -50.96
N ALA A 9 24.29 -18.28 -51.87
CA ALA A 9 25.31 -17.26 -51.73
C ALA A 9 24.73 -15.84 -51.61
N ARG A 10 23.63 -15.56 -52.33
CA ARG A 10 22.95 -14.26 -52.29
C ARG A 10 22.31 -13.93 -50.94
N HIS A 11 21.82 -14.94 -50.23
CA HIS A 11 21.08 -14.78 -48.96
C HIS A 11 21.90 -15.19 -47.74
N GLN A 12 23.17 -15.54 -47.93
CA GLN A 12 24.08 -15.92 -46.85
C GLN A 12 24.43 -14.69 -46.00
N LEU A 13 24.36 -14.86 -44.68
CA LEU A 13 24.76 -13.83 -43.72
C LEU A 13 26.25 -13.95 -43.44
N ARG A 14 26.93 -12.80 -43.32
CA ARG A 14 28.33 -12.72 -42.93
C ARG A 14 28.47 -12.67 -41.40
N PRO A 15 29.61 -13.10 -40.82
CA PRO A 15 29.82 -13.10 -39.37
C PRO A 15 29.53 -11.75 -38.70
N GLU A 16 29.86 -10.63 -39.34
CA GLU A 16 29.65 -9.29 -38.79
C GLU A 16 28.17 -8.89 -38.69
N GLN A 17 27.27 -9.63 -39.33
CA GLN A 17 25.82 -9.38 -39.30
C GLN A 17 25.11 -10.20 -38.22
N LEU A 18 25.80 -11.17 -37.60
CA LEU A 18 25.22 -12.13 -36.67
C LEU A 18 25.11 -11.64 -35.23
N ARG A 19 25.80 -10.54 -34.92
CA ARG A 19 25.73 -9.86 -33.62
C ARG A 19 26.29 -8.45 -33.73
N TRP A 20 25.81 -7.59 -32.84
CA TRP A 20 26.50 -6.35 -32.56
C TRP A 20 27.63 -6.58 -31.54
N THR A 21 28.75 -5.89 -31.76
CA THR A 21 29.88 -5.82 -30.84
C THR A 21 30.17 -4.36 -30.49
N CYS A 22 30.48 -4.11 -29.22
CA CYS A 22 30.78 -2.78 -28.73
C CYS A 22 32.30 -2.59 -28.77
N ASP A 23 32.79 -1.68 -29.62
CA ASP A 23 34.19 -1.29 -29.58
C ASP A 23 34.50 -0.59 -28.24
N PRO A 24 35.38 -1.15 -27.38
CA PRO A 24 35.72 -0.51 -26.12
C PRO A 24 36.31 0.89 -26.29
N ALA A 25 36.91 1.22 -27.44
CA ALA A 25 37.42 2.55 -27.73
C ALA A 25 36.32 3.62 -27.87
N ALA A 26 35.06 3.22 -28.09
CA ALA A 26 33.92 4.12 -28.12
C ALA A 26 33.52 4.65 -26.73
N LEU A 27 34.08 4.07 -25.66
CA LEU A 27 33.82 4.46 -24.27
C LEU A 27 34.98 5.34 -23.75
N PRO A 28 34.76 6.65 -23.51
CA PRO A 28 35.83 7.61 -23.23
C PRO A 28 36.27 7.62 -21.74
N PHE A 29 36.55 6.45 -21.17
CA PHE A 29 37.05 6.28 -19.79
C PHE A 29 37.91 5.00 -19.68
N GLU A 30 38.86 4.92 -18.74
CA GLU A 30 39.56 3.65 -18.46
C GLU A 30 38.74 2.75 -17.55
N THR A 31 38.22 3.31 -16.46
CA THR A 31 37.41 2.60 -15.47
C THR A 31 36.17 3.38 -15.07
N THR A 32 35.15 2.67 -14.57
CA THR A 32 33.93 3.29 -14.05
C THR A 32 34.17 4.19 -12.82
N ALA A 33 35.35 4.15 -12.20
CA ALA A 33 35.73 5.06 -11.12
C ALA A 33 35.89 6.51 -11.60
N GLU A 34 36.17 6.74 -12.89
CA GLU A 34 36.24 8.07 -13.50
C GLU A 34 34.86 8.68 -13.78
N LEU A 35 33.81 7.86 -13.75
CA LEU A 35 32.46 8.30 -14.03
C LEU A 35 31.88 8.91 -12.74
N HIS A 36 31.60 10.22 -12.74
CA HIS A 36 30.76 10.85 -11.73
C HIS A 36 29.36 10.25 -11.79
N ALA A 37 29.15 9.20 -11.01
CA ALA A 37 28.02 8.30 -11.14
C ALA A 37 27.04 8.50 -9.98
N ASP A 38 26.19 9.51 -10.12
CA ASP A 38 24.94 9.62 -9.35
C ASP A 38 23.92 8.61 -9.90
N GLU A 39 22.81 8.34 -9.18
CA GLU A 39 21.75 7.47 -9.69
C GLU A 39 21.13 8.06 -10.98
N VAL A 40 21.47 7.50 -12.13
CA VAL A 40 20.93 7.88 -13.44
C VAL A 40 19.85 6.88 -13.87
N ILE A 41 18.67 7.38 -14.22
CA ILE A 41 17.70 6.59 -14.99
C ILE A 41 18.08 6.65 -16.46
N VAL A 42 18.21 5.50 -17.10
CA VAL A 42 18.68 5.41 -18.49
C VAL A 42 17.53 4.95 -19.39
N GLY A 43 17.25 5.72 -20.45
CA GLY A 43 16.33 5.32 -21.53
C GLY A 43 14.84 5.35 -21.21
N GLN A 44 14.40 6.15 -20.21
CA GLN A 44 13.02 6.13 -19.72
C GLN A 44 12.28 7.47 -19.91
N ASP A 45 12.62 8.24 -20.93
CA ASP A 45 12.15 9.62 -21.13
C ASP A 45 10.63 9.79 -21.03
N ARG A 46 9.86 8.86 -21.59
CA ARG A 46 8.39 8.87 -21.51
C ARG A 46 7.91 8.76 -20.06
N ALA A 47 8.43 7.80 -19.31
CA ALA A 47 8.09 7.60 -17.90
C ALA A 47 8.50 8.82 -17.06
N VAL A 48 9.71 9.34 -17.31
CA VAL A 48 10.27 10.52 -16.63
C VAL A 48 9.37 11.73 -16.82
N ARG A 49 9.01 12.06 -18.06
CA ARG A 49 8.14 13.20 -18.40
C ARG A 49 6.72 13.04 -17.85
N ALA A 50 6.16 11.83 -17.88
CA ALA A 50 4.84 11.56 -17.30
C ALA A 50 4.86 11.75 -15.78
N LEU A 51 5.92 11.27 -15.10
CA LEU A 51 6.11 11.47 -13.68
C LEU A 51 6.28 12.96 -13.34
N ASP A 52 7.07 13.72 -14.10
CA ASP A 52 7.20 15.18 -13.93
C ASP A 52 5.84 15.89 -14.01
N LEU A 53 5.04 15.57 -15.03
CA LEU A 53 3.69 16.10 -15.17
C LEU A 53 2.82 15.76 -13.94
N GLY A 54 2.83 14.49 -13.51
CA GLY A 54 2.03 14.04 -12.37
C GLY A 54 2.42 14.68 -11.03
N LEU A 55 3.71 14.96 -10.83
CA LEU A 55 4.20 15.64 -9.64
C LEU A 55 3.92 17.14 -9.66
N THR A 56 3.87 17.74 -10.85
CA THR A 56 3.58 19.17 -11.04
C THR A 56 2.08 19.48 -10.91
N VAL A 57 1.20 18.62 -11.41
CA VAL A 57 -0.25 18.87 -11.40
C VAL A 57 -0.83 18.61 -10.00
N VAL A 58 -1.29 19.67 -9.33
CA VAL A 58 -1.94 19.59 -8.00
C VAL A 58 -3.43 19.21 -8.11
N GLN A 59 -4.01 19.26 -9.32
CA GLN A 59 -5.44 19.04 -9.50
C GLN A 59 -5.89 17.61 -9.09
N PRO A 60 -7.07 17.47 -8.47
CA PRO A 60 -7.63 16.19 -8.06
C PRO A 60 -7.85 15.22 -9.23
N GLY A 61 -7.62 13.94 -8.97
CA GLY A 61 -7.65 12.87 -9.98
C GLY A 61 -6.39 12.77 -10.85
N TYR A 62 -5.39 13.63 -10.65
CA TYR A 62 -4.06 13.46 -11.25
C TYR A 62 -3.14 12.68 -10.29
N ASN A 63 -3.61 11.54 -9.79
CA ASN A 63 -2.73 10.57 -9.16
C ASN A 63 -1.96 9.79 -10.23
N ILE A 64 -0.86 9.17 -9.81
CA ILE A 64 0.12 8.58 -10.72
C ILE A 64 0.06 7.06 -10.62
N TYR A 65 0.02 6.40 -11.76
CA TYR A 65 0.30 4.98 -11.85
C TYR A 65 1.62 4.77 -12.59
N ILE A 66 2.56 4.08 -11.94
CA ILE A 66 3.84 3.69 -12.49
C ILE A 66 3.74 2.25 -12.97
N ALA A 67 3.69 2.09 -14.30
CA ALA A 67 3.60 0.81 -14.98
C ALA A 67 4.98 0.37 -15.45
N GLY A 68 5.30 -0.91 -15.28
CA GLY A 68 6.47 -1.52 -15.90
C GLY A 68 6.64 -2.98 -15.48
N PRO A 69 7.58 -3.74 -16.07
CA PRO A 69 7.98 -5.05 -15.57
C PRO A 69 8.87 -4.96 -14.33
N VAL A 70 8.88 -6.02 -13.51
CA VAL A 70 9.73 -6.07 -12.32
C VAL A 70 11.19 -5.95 -12.75
N GLY A 71 11.99 -5.21 -11.99
CA GLY A 71 13.42 -5.09 -12.25
C GLY A 71 13.85 -4.01 -13.24
N THR A 72 12.95 -3.12 -13.65
CA THR A 72 13.29 -1.91 -14.45
C THR A 72 13.80 -0.73 -13.61
N GLY A 73 14.02 -0.90 -12.30
CA GLY A 73 14.43 0.19 -11.40
C GLY A 73 13.33 1.22 -11.10
N ARG A 74 12.11 1.03 -11.59
CA ARG A 74 10.99 2.00 -11.49
C ARG A 74 10.69 2.48 -10.07
N THR A 75 10.73 1.58 -9.08
CA THR A 75 10.42 1.92 -7.67
C THR A 75 11.48 2.82 -7.08
N THR A 76 12.76 2.49 -7.30
CA THR A 76 13.90 3.27 -6.82
C THR A 76 13.86 4.68 -7.41
N TYR A 77 13.70 4.78 -8.72
CA TYR A 77 13.63 6.08 -9.39
C TYR A 77 12.43 6.92 -8.94
N ALA A 78 11.24 6.31 -8.88
CA ALA A 78 10.03 6.99 -8.44
C ALA A 78 10.20 7.57 -7.04
N ARG A 79 10.73 6.77 -6.11
CA ARG A 79 10.99 7.19 -4.73
C ARG A 79 11.90 8.41 -4.68
N GLN A 80 13.07 8.34 -5.34
CA GLN A 80 14.03 9.44 -5.32
C GLN A 80 13.42 10.73 -5.89
N LYS A 81 12.73 10.63 -7.03
CA LYS A 81 12.11 11.78 -7.68
C LYS A 81 11.00 12.40 -6.84
N ILE A 82 10.18 11.58 -6.19
CA ILE A 82 9.13 12.03 -5.27
C ILE A 82 9.75 12.68 -4.03
N GLN A 83 10.83 12.13 -3.48
CA GLN A 83 11.55 12.73 -2.35
C GLN A 83 12.11 14.10 -2.69
N ASN A 84 12.73 14.26 -3.86
CA ASN A 84 13.23 15.55 -4.34
C ASN A 84 12.08 16.57 -4.51
N ALA A 85 10.95 16.14 -5.09
CA ALA A 85 9.78 17.01 -5.23
C ALA A 85 9.18 17.40 -3.85
N ALA A 86 9.15 16.47 -2.91
CA ALA A 86 8.62 16.67 -1.57
C ALA A 86 9.47 17.64 -0.73
N ALA A 87 10.80 17.57 -0.86
CA ALA A 87 11.73 18.49 -0.19
C ALA A 87 11.51 19.96 -0.60
N SER A 88 10.98 20.21 -1.79
CA SER A 88 10.68 21.58 -2.26
C SER A 88 9.33 22.13 -1.79
N ARG A 89 8.51 21.33 -1.10
CA ARG A 89 7.17 21.71 -0.60
C ARG A 89 7.23 22.09 0.89
N PRO A 90 6.33 22.97 1.37
CA PRO A 90 6.26 23.31 2.79
C PRO A 90 5.87 22.09 3.64
N ALA A 91 6.33 22.07 4.89
CA ALA A 91 5.87 21.10 5.88
C ALA A 91 4.36 21.27 6.15
N PRO A 92 3.58 20.18 6.14
CA PRO A 92 2.15 20.24 6.41
C PRO A 92 1.85 20.50 7.89
N PRO A 93 0.65 21.02 8.22
CA PRO A 93 0.25 21.27 9.61
C PRO A 93 0.24 19.98 10.45
N ASP A 94 0.42 20.13 11.76
CA ASP A 94 0.11 19.10 12.74
C ASP A 94 -1.41 18.92 12.80
N TRP A 95 -1.85 17.70 13.11
CA TRP A 95 -3.26 17.40 13.38
C TRP A 95 -3.42 16.86 14.78
N CYS A 96 -4.41 17.38 15.50
CA CYS A 96 -4.78 16.92 16.82
C CYS A 96 -6.27 16.55 16.87
N TYR A 97 -6.61 15.57 17.70
CA TYR A 97 -7.99 15.33 18.13
C TYR A 97 -8.19 15.84 19.55
N PHE A 98 -9.22 16.66 19.72
CA PHE A 98 -9.68 17.12 21.02
C PHE A 98 -11.01 16.46 21.39
N TYR A 99 -11.27 16.33 22.68
CA TYR A 99 -12.57 15.90 23.16
C TYR A 99 -13.64 16.92 22.79
N ASN A 100 -14.80 16.42 22.36
CA ASN A 100 -15.94 17.24 22.03
C ASN A 100 -16.95 17.20 23.19
N PHE A 101 -16.99 18.27 23.98
CA PHE A 101 -17.86 18.35 25.17
C PHE A 101 -19.36 18.26 24.83
N GLN A 102 -19.77 18.59 23.60
CA GLN A 102 -21.16 18.53 23.18
C GLN A 102 -21.54 17.18 22.58
N GLN A 103 -20.61 16.55 21.84
CA GLN A 103 -20.78 15.23 21.22
C GLN A 103 -19.56 14.34 21.50
N PRO A 104 -19.47 13.72 22.69
CA PRO A 104 -18.31 12.92 23.12
C PRO A 104 -17.86 11.81 22.17
N ASP A 105 -18.79 11.28 21.37
CA ASP A 105 -18.55 10.24 20.37
C ASP A 105 -17.91 10.78 19.08
N GLN A 106 -17.86 12.10 18.90
CA GLN A 106 -17.28 12.77 17.73
C GLN A 106 -16.14 13.73 18.11
N PRO A 107 -14.93 13.21 18.38
CA PRO A 107 -13.74 14.01 18.64
C PRO A 107 -13.47 15.03 17.53
N MET A 108 -13.12 16.25 17.94
CA MET A 108 -12.93 17.40 17.03
C MET A 108 -11.52 17.37 16.44
N ALA A 109 -11.44 17.51 15.11
CA ALA A 109 -10.16 17.60 14.40
C ALA A 109 -9.69 19.06 14.38
N VAL A 110 -8.46 19.32 14.83
CA VAL A 110 -7.88 20.67 14.84
C VAL A 110 -6.51 20.64 14.19
N SER A 111 -6.28 21.58 13.26
CA SER A 111 -4.99 21.77 12.63
C SER A 111 -4.20 22.87 13.33
N LEU A 112 -2.89 22.64 13.44
CA LEU A 112 -1.92 23.57 14.02
C LEU A 112 -0.73 23.67 13.06
N PRO A 113 -0.01 24.81 13.01
CA PRO A 113 1.24 24.90 12.27
C PRO A 113 2.22 23.78 12.69
N PRO A 114 3.14 23.37 11.79
CA PRO A 114 4.08 22.27 12.07
C PRO A 114 4.83 22.49 13.39
N GLY A 115 4.84 21.48 14.27
CA GLY A 115 5.46 21.51 15.59
C GLY A 115 4.65 22.19 16.70
N GLN A 116 3.62 22.98 16.38
CA GLN A 116 2.78 23.61 17.40
C GLN A 116 1.79 22.63 18.05
N GLY A 117 1.53 21.46 17.45
CA GLY A 117 0.72 20.41 18.07
C GLY A 117 1.39 19.85 19.33
N VAL A 118 2.71 19.62 19.26
CA VAL A 118 3.52 19.19 20.41
C VAL A 118 3.52 20.25 21.50
N GLU A 119 3.70 21.52 21.11
CA GLU A 119 3.69 22.66 22.02
C GLU A 119 2.32 22.80 22.72
N PHE A 120 1.22 22.76 21.96
CA PHE A 120 -0.13 22.90 22.50
C PHE A 120 -0.47 21.77 23.46
N ARG A 121 -0.11 20.52 23.12
CA ARG A 121 -0.30 19.38 24.03
C ARG A 121 0.39 19.62 25.36
N ARG A 122 1.65 20.06 25.34
CA ARG A 122 2.42 20.35 26.55
C ARG A 122 1.82 21.51 27.37
N ASP A 123 1.38 22.56 26.69
CA ASP A 123 0.72 23.70 27.33
C ASP A 123 -0.58 23.29 28.04
N VAL A 124 -1.38 22.41 27.43
CA VAL A 124 -2.61 21.88 28.02
C VAL A 124 -2.30 20.95 29.20
N GLU A 125 -1.28 20.09 29.10
CA GLU A 125 -0.81 19.27 30.22
C GLU A 125 -0.40 20.15 31.42
N GLN A 126 0.35 21.22 31.16
CA GLN A 126 0.74 22.20 32.19
C GLN A 126 -0.46 22.96 32.76
N LEU A 127 -1.42 23.36 31.91
CA LEU A 127 -2.66 24.00 32.36
C LEU A 127 -3.42 23.07 33.31
N LEU A 128 -3.55 21.78 32.99
CA LEU A 128 -4.27 20.84 33.85
C LEU A 128 -3.63 20.70 35.22
N ASP A 129 -2.31 20.65 35.29
CA ASP A 129 -1.60 20.60 36.57
C ASP A 129 -1.76 21.92 37.36
N GLU A 130 -1.70 23.06 36.69
CA GLU A 130 -1.97 24.36 37.31
C GLU A 130 -3.42 24.48 37.83
N LEU A 131 -4.40 23.97 37.08
CA LEU A 131 -5.81 23.95 37.48
C LEU A 131 -6.05 23.05 38.70
N LYS A 132 -5.48 21.83 38.69
CA LYS A 132 -5.55 20.92 39.85
C LYS A 132 -5.00 21.59 41.11
N ASP A 133 -3.79 22.15 41.03
CA ASP A 133 -3.15 22.78 42.17
C ASP A 133 -3.86 24.06 42.61
N GLY A 134 -4.30 24.89 41.66
CA GLY A 134 -5.00 26.14 41.92
C GLY A 134 -6.36 25.93 42.59
N ILE A 135 -7.16 24.98 42.10
CA ILE A 135 -8.47 24.65 42.65
C ILE A 135 -8.33 24.03 44.04
N ARG A 136 -7.38 23.11 44.26
CA ARG A 136 -7.13 22.54 45.60
C ARG A 136 -6.73 23.62 46.62
N LYS A 137 -5.83 24.53 46.23
CA LYS A 137 -5.41 25.66 47.09
C LYS A 137 -6.55 26.64 47.36
N LEU A 138 -7.43 26.89 46.38
CA LEU A 138 -8.61 27.74 46.55
C LEU A 138 -9.52 27.18 47.66
N PHE A 139 -9.87 25.89 47.60
CA PHE A 139 -10.73 25.26 48.60
C PHE A 139 -10.07 25.15 49.97
N ALA A 140 -8.73 25.06 50.03
CA ALA A 140 -7.98 25.11 51.28
C ALA A 140 -7.75 26.54 51.83
N SER A 141 -8.18 27.59 51.11
CA SER A 141 -7.89 28.97 51.50
C SER A 141 -8.83 29.47 52.59
N GLU A 142 -8.27 30.19 53.57
CA GLU A 142 -9.01 30.80 54.68
C GLU A 142 -10.11 31.77 54.18
N ARG A 143 -9.82 32.50 53.10
CA ARG A 143 -10.78 33.42 52.47
C ARG A 143 -12.01 32.70 51.91
N PHE A 144 -11.81 31.53 51.30
CA PHE A 144 -12.91 30.73 50.76
C PHE A 144 -13.72 30.10 51.90
N GLU A 145 -13.07 29.50 52.89
CA GLU A 145 -13.74 28.93 54.07
C GLU A 145 -14.56 30.00 54.82
N THR A 146 -14.03 31.21 55.00
CA THR A 146 -14.78 32.33 55.63
C THR A 146 -16.08 32.63 54.89
N ARG A 147 -16.01 32.80 53.57
CA ARG A 147 -17.22 33.03 52.73
C ARG A 147 -18.19 31.85 52.77
N ARG A 148 -17.67 30.62 52.77
CA ARG A 148 -18.50 29.40 52.89
C ARG A 148 -19.26 29.39 54.21
N SER A 149 -18.58 29.70 55.31
CA SER A 149 -19.18 29.81 56.64
C SER A 149 -20.21 30.93 56.73
N GLU A 150 -19.95 32.11 56.14
CA GLU A 150 -20.91 33.22 56.09
C GLU A 150 -22.22 32.82 55.40
N VAL A 151 -22.12 32.15 54.24
CA VAL A 151 -23.29 31.67 53.49
C VAL A 151 -24.07 30.65 54.33
N LEU A 152 -23.40 29.62 54.86
CA LEU A 152 -24.04 28.61 55.72
C LEU A 152 -24.72 29.23 56.94
N HIS A 153 -24.04 30.15 57.63
CA HIS A 153 -24.57 30.80 58.82
C HIS A 153 -25.82 31.66 58.52
N SER A 154 -25.87 32.31 57.34
CA SER A 154 -27.05 33.08 56.93
C SER A 154 -28.30 32.20 56.77
N PHE A 155 -28.14 30.98 56.22
CA PHE A 155 -29.24 30.02 56.08
C PHE A 155 -29.58 29.34 57.42
N GLU A 156 -28.59 29.02 58.24
CA GLU A 156 -28.82 28.51 59.62
C GLU A 156 -29.64 29.50 60.45
N THR A 157 -29.36 30.79 60.34
CA THR A 157 -30.11 31.84 61.04
C THR A 157 -31.58 31.85 60.60
N GLN A 158 -31.86 31.80 59.29
CA GLN A 158 -33.24 31.74 58.77
C GLN A 158 -33.98 30.46 59.16
N ILE A 159 -33.28 29.31 59.16
CA ILE A 159 -33.85 28.03 59.62
C ILE A 159 -34.20 28.13 61.11
N ASN A 160 -33.33 28.73 61.93
CA ASN A 160 -33.57 28.94 63.35
C ASN A 160 -34.76 29.89 63.60
N GLU A 161 -34.93 30.96 62.81
CA GLU A 161 -36.09 31.85 62.87
C GLU A 161 -37.40 31.11 62.58
N ILE A 162 -37.42 30.21 61.59
CA ILE A 162 -38.59 29.37 61.31
C ILE A 162 -38.92 28.48 62.51
N TRP A 163 -37.90 27.88 63.13
CA TRP A 163 -38.10 27.05 64.31
C TRP A 163 -38.61 27.84 65.51
N GLN A 164 -38.04 29.03 65.78
CA GLN A 164 -38.49 29.90 66.86
C GLN A 164 -39.93 30.39 66.65
N GLY A 165 -40.31 30.70 65.41
CA GLY A 165 -41.69 31.05 65.05
C GLY A 165 -42.65 29.90 65.33
N LEU A 166 -42.30 28.68 64.91
CA LEU A 166 -43.10 27.48 65.14
C LEU A 166 -43.21 27.13 66.63
N GLU A 167 -42.14 27.27 67.41
CA GLU A 167 -42.14 27.09 68.87
C GLU A 167 -43.06 28.10 69.58
N THR A 168 -43.09 29.35 69.10
CA THR A 168 -43.97 30.39 69.65
C THR A 168 -45.45 30.08 69.34
N GLN A 169 -45.75 29.66 68.12
CA GLN A 169 -47.10 29.25 67.71
C GLN A 169 -47.57 28.00 68.48
N ALA A 170 -46.70 27.00 68.67
CA ALA A 170 -46.99 25.82 69.47
C ALA A 170 -47.36 26.20 70.91
N ARG A 171 -46.59 27.10 71.56
CA ARG A 171 -46.89 27.56 72.92
C ARG A 171 -48.23 28.31 73.02
N GLN A 172 -48.57 29.14 72.04
CA GLN A 172 -49.86 29.85 72.00
C GLN A 172 -51.05 28.89 71.87
N LEU A 173 -50.86 27.78 71.16
CA LEU A 173 -51.88 26.73 70.98
C LEU A 173 -51.90 25.69 72.12
N GLY A 174 -51.04 25.83 73.13
CA GLY A 174 -50.98 24.91 74.29
C GLY A 174 -50.18 23.63 74.02
N PHE A 175 -49.13 23.69 73.20
CA PHE A 175 -48.26 22.57 72.87
C PHE A 175 -46.77 22.90 73.04
N LEU A 176 -45.96 21.87 73.31
CA LEU A 176 -44.51 21.90 73.21
C LEU A 176 -44.06 21.10 71.99
N LEU A 177 -43.03 21.59 71.30
CA LEU A 177 -42.38 20.87 70.21
C LEU A 177 -41.17 20.13 70.74
N GLN A 178 -41.09 18.83 70.47
CA GLN A 178 -39.92 18.02 70.73
C GLN A 178 -39.35 17.50 69.41
N ARG A 179 -38.04 17.69 69.23
CA ARG A 179 -37.29 17.13 68.11
C ARG A 179 -36.84 15.73 68.50
N THR A 180 -37.29 14.73 67.77
CA THR A 180 -36.87 13.34 67.93
C THR A 180 -36.11 12.88 66.68
N PRO A 181 -35.32 11.80 66.75
CA PRO A 181 -34.66 11.25 65.56
C PRO A 181 -35.62 10.83 64.45
N THR A 182 -36.90 10.59 64.78
CA THR A 182 -37.96 10.20 63.84
C THR A 182 -38.79 11.38 63.31
N GLY A 183 -38.54 12.61 63.77
CA GLY A 183 -39.21 13.81 63.29
C GLY A 183 -39.54 14.80 64.40
N ILE A 184 -40.62 15.57 64.20
CA ILE A 184 -41.07 16.57 65.18
C ILE A 184 -42.36 16.05 65.80
N VAL A 185 -42.37 15.95 67.13
CA VAL A 185 -43.52 15.53 67.92
C VAL A 185 -44.09 16.73 68.66
N THR A 186 -45.39 16.97 68.49
CA THR A 186 -46.15 17.99 69.22
C THR A 186 -46.76 17.36 70.47
N VAL A 187 -46.43 17.87 71.66
CA VAL A 187 -46.94 17.36 72.94
C VAL A 187 -47.85 18.41 73.57
N PRO A 188 -49.13 18.11 73.87
CA PRO A 188 -50.03 19.07 74.52
C PRO A 188 -49.59 19.35 75.96
N VAL A 189 -49.76 20.59 76.42
CA VAL A 189 -49.46 21.03 77.79
C VAL A 189 -50.72 21.54 78.50
N GLY A 190 -50.80 21.31 79.81
CA GLY A 190 -51.89 21.80 80.65
C GLY A 190 -51.75 23.29 81.02
N PRO A 191 -52.74 23.89 81.71
CA PRO A 191 -52.73 25.30 82.11
C PRO A 191 -51.56 25.71 83.00
N SER A 192 -50.94 24.74 83.69
CA SER A 192 -49.74 24.90 84.53
C SER A 192 -48.42 24.83 83.75
N GLY A 193 -48.46 24.51 82.45
CA GLY A 193 -47.28 24.31 81.61
C GLY A 193 -46.68 22.90 81.62
N GLU A 194 -47.32 21.94 82.30
CA GLU A 194 -46.86 20.54 82.35
C GLU A 194 -47.35 19.71 81.15
N PRO A 195 -46.53 18.82 80.57
CA PRO A 195 -46.94 17.91 79.48
C PRO A 195 -48.09 17.01 79.91
N ILE A 196 -49.14 16.94 79.10
CA ILE A 196 -50.27 16.05 79.34
C ILE A 196 -49.91 14.67 78.83
N ALA A 197 -49.75 13.71 79.74
CA ALA A 197 -49.55 12.30 79.38
C ALA A 197 -50.81 11.73 78.71
N GLN A 198 -50.65 10.76 77.81
CA GLN A 198 -51.75 10.20 77.01
C GLN A 198 -52.90 9.63 77.86
N GLU A 199 -52.59 9.10 79.04
CA GLU A 199 -53.53 8.59 80.05
C GLU A 199 -54.37 9.71 80.68
N GLN A 200 -53.78 10.89 80.89
CA GLN A 200 -54.45 12.07 81.45
C GLN A 200 -55.30 12.80 80.39
N PHE A 201 -54.86 12.76 79.12
CA PHE A 201 -55.62 13.31 78.00
C PHE A 201 -57.00 12.63 77.84
N ALA A 202 -57.08 11.32 78.08
CA ALA A 202 -58.32 10.54 77.98
C ALA A 202 -59.37 10.89 79.06
N LEU A 203 -58.94 11.46 80.19
CA LEU A 203 -59.78 11.83 81.34
C LEU A 203 -60.35 13.26 81.23
N LEU A 204 -59.94 14.04 80.22
CA LEU A 204 -60.40 15.41 80.00
C LEU A 204 -61.86 15.46 79.49
N PRO A 205 -62.63 16.54 79.76
CA PRO A 205 -63.96 16.74 79.19
C PRO A 205 -63.95 16.67 77.66
N GLU A 206 -65.00 16.13 77.05
CA GLU A 206 -65.10 15.92 75.59
C GLU A 206 -64.88 17.23 74.80
N GLN A 207 -65.46 18.33 75.28
CA GLN A 207 -65.30 19.67 74.70
C GLN A 207 -63.84 20.16 74.71
N THR A 208 -63.09 19.91 75.79
CA THR A 208 -61.66 20.27 75.90
C THR A 208 -60.77 19.37 75.04
N ARG A 209 -61.12 18.08 74.89
CA ARG A 209 -60.40 17.16 73.99
C ARG A 209 -60.57 17.56 72.53
N GLU A 210 -61.77 17.97 72.11
CA GLU A 210 -62.02 18.45 70.75
C GLU A 210 -61.24 19.74 70.43
N GLU A 211 -61.15 20.69 71.38
CA GLU A 211 -60.35 21.90 71.23
C GLU A 211 -58.86 21.60 71.08
N ILE A 212 -58.29 20.73 71.93
CA ILE A 212 -56.88 20.31 71.83
C ILE A 212 -56.64 19.56 70.51
N GLN A 213 -57.56 18.71 70.05
CA GLN A 213 -57.43 18.02 68.76
C GLN A 213 -57.55 18.98 67.55
N LYS A 214 -58.33 20.07 67.67
CA LYS A 214 -58.43 21.11 66.63
C LYS A 214 -57.14 21.91 66.55
N HIS A 215 -56.64 22.41 67.68
CA HIS A 215 -55.35 23.12 67.75
C HIS A 215 -54.16 22.21 67.37
N GLY A 216 -54.24 20.92 67.69
CA GLY A 216 -53.25 19.93 67.28
C GLY A 216 -53.20 19.71 65.76
N ARG A 217 -54.36 19.71 65.08
CA ARG A 217 -54.42 19.67 63.60
C ARG A 217 -53.88 20.94 62.97
N GLU A 218 -54.24 22.11 63.50
CA GLU A 218 -53.71 23.40 63.05
C GLU A 218 -52.19 23.50 63.24
N LEU A 219 -51.66 22.98 64.35
CA LEU A 219 -50.23 22.91 64.59
C LEU A 219 -49.53 21.88 63.68
N GLN A 220 -50.15 20.74 63.37
CA GLN A 220 -49.61 19.77 62.41
C GLN A 220 -49.49 20.37 61.01
N GLU A 221 -50.44 21.19 60.57
CA GLU A 221 -50.34 21.95 59.32
C GLU A 221 -49.18 22.95 59.36
N GLY A 222 -49.01 23.68 60.48
CA GLY A 222 -47.88 24.57 60.72
C GLY A 222 -46.51 23.85 60.71
N VAL A 223 -46.42 22.66 61.32
CA VAL A 223 -45.21 21.81 61.30
C VAL A 223 -44.89 21.35 59.87
N ALA A 224 -45.90 20.95 59.10
CA ALA A 224 -45.73 20.53 57.71
C ALA A 224 -45.23 21.69 56.82
N ASP A 225 -45.76 22.91 57.00
CA ASP A 225 -45.31 24.10 56.29
C ASP A 225 -43.87 24.50 56.68
N ALA A 226 -43.55 24.49 57.98
CA ALA A 226 -42.19 24.75 58.46
C ALA A 226 -41.18 23.75 57.87
N LEU A 227 -41.49 22.44 57.86
CA LEU A 227 -40.64 21.41 57.24
C LEU A 227 -40.49 21.60 55.72
N ARG A 228 -41.52 22.11 55.04
CA ARG A 228 -41.43 22.45 53.60
C ARG A 228 -40.49 23.64 53.40
N ARG A 229 -40.63 24.69 54.21
CA ARG A 229 -39.80 25.90 54.16
C ARG A 229 -38.34 25.60 54.50
N VAL A 230 -38.08 24.78 55.52
CA VAL A 230 -36.73 24.31 55.87
C VAL A 230 -36.11 23.53 54.72
N ARG A 231 -36.82 22.56 54.12
CA ARG A 231 -36.31 21.83 52.93
C ARG A 231 -36.03 22.75 51.74
N SER A 232 -36.84 23.80 51.54
CA SER A 232 -36.56 24.79 50.49
C SER A 232 -35.33 25.64 50.78
N LEU A 233 -35.11 26.02 52.04
CA LEU A 233 -33.90 26.74 52.46
C LEU A 233 -32.66 25.84 52.40
N GLU A 234 -32.76 24.57 52.76
CA GLU A 234 -31.66 23.60 52.60
C GLU A 234 -31.29 23.42 51.12
N ARG A 235 -32.27 23.38 50.22
CA ARG A 235 -32.01 23.36 48.77
C ARG A 235 -31.35 24.65 48.30
N ALA A 236 -31.90 25.80 48.68
CA ALA A 236 -31.33 27.10 48.35
C ALA A 236 -29.91 27.28 48.91
N ALA A 237 -29.62 26.74 50.09
CA ALA A 237 -28.28 26.74 50.67
C ALA A 237 -27.30 25.88 49.86
N ARG A 238 -27.73 24.69 49.39
CA ARG A 238 -26.92 23.86 48.49
C ARG A 238 -26.67 24.55 47.15
N ASP A 239 -27.69 25.16 46.57
CA ASP A 239 -27.58 25.88 45.29
C ASP A 239 -26.66 27.11 45.43
N ALA A 240 -26.81 27.89 46.51
CA ALA A 240 -25.96 29.05 46.80
C ALA A 240 -24.51 28.66 47.09
N LEU A 241 -24.28 27.54 47.78
CA LEU A 241 -22.95 26.98 47.96
C LEU A 241 -22.34 26.56 46.63
N ARG A 242 -23.10 25.83 45.80
CA ARG A 242 -22.62 25.42 44.47
C ARG A 242 -22.27 26.63 43.60
N GLU A 243 -23.09 27.66 43.61
CA GLU A 243 -22.83 28.90 42.89
C GLU A 243 -21.56 29.60 43.39
N LEU A 244 -21.34 29.65 44.71
CA LEU A 244 -20.11 30.19 45.31
C LEU A 244 -18.87 29.41 44.86
N GLU A 245 -18.94 28.07 44.86
CA GLU A 245 -17.87 27.19 44.38
C GLU A 245 -17.58 27.45 42.89
N GLU A 246 -18.61 27.46 42.06
CA GLU A 246 -18.50 27.67 40.61
C GLU A 246 -17.91 29.04 40.26
N GLN A 247 -18.34 30.11 40.95
CA GLN A 247 -17.79 31.45 40.75
C GLN A 247 -16.32 31.54 41.17
N ALA A 248 -15.97 30.91 42.30
CA ALA A 248 -14.59 30.90 42.81
C ALA A 248 -13.65 30.09 41.90
N VAL A 249 -14.10 28.93 41.41
CA VAL A 249 -13.36 28.10 40.44
C VAL A 249 -13.24 28.83 39.11
N ARG A 250 -14.32 29.41 38.58
CA ARG A 250 -14.30 30.19 37.34
C ARG A 250 -13.30 31.34 37.39
N SER A 251 -13.23 32.04 38.54
CA SER A 251 -12.25 33.11 38.74
C SER A 251 -10.82 32.59 38.80
N THR A 252 -10.58 31.44 39.44
CA THR A 252 -9.24 30.87 39.64
C THR A 252 -8.71 30.21 38.37
N ALA A 253 -9.57 29.49 37.64
CA ALA A 253 -9.26 28.81 36.40
C ALA A 253 -9.26 29.76 35.18
N GLY A 254 -9.96 30.89 35.27
CA GLY A 254 -10.15 31.82 34.17
C GLY A 254 -8.86 32.45 33.64
N ASP A 255 -7.97 32.88 34.53
CA ASP A 255 -6.71 33.53 34.14
C ASP A 255 -5.73 32.55 33.44
N PRO A 256 -5.45 31.34 33.98
CA PRO A 256 -4.65 30.33 33.27
C PRO A 256 -5.19 29.99 31.89
N VAL A 257 -6.51 29.81 31.75
CA VAL A 257 -7.14 29.52 30.45
C VAL A 257 -7.01 30.70 29.48
N ARG A 258 -7.22 31.94 29.96
CA ARG A 258 -7.12 33.15 29.13
C ARG A 258 -5.71 33.33 28.55
N ARG A 259 -4.66 33.01 29.31
CA ARG A 259 -3.27 33.05 28.81
C ARG A 259 -3.08 32.13 27.60
N LEU A 260 -3.63 30.92 27.62
CA LEU A 260 -3.59 30.03 26.45
C LEU A 260 -4.48 30.52 25.30
N GLN A 261 -5.66 31.08 25.59
CA GLN A 261 -6.51 31.69 24.55
C GLN A 261 -5.79 32.85 23.83
N GLU A 262 -5.04 33.68 24.56
CA GLU A 262 -4.24 34.76 23.98
C GLU A 262 -3.08 34.22 23.14
N LYS A 263 -2.38 33.18 23.63
CA LYS A 263 -1.28 32.52 22.89
C LYS A 263 -1.77 31.90 21.58
N TYR A 264 -2.92 31.22 21.60
CA TYR A 264 -3.49 30.51 20.44
C TYR A 264 -4.60 31.30 19.72
N ARG A 265 -4.66 32.63 19.88
CA ARG A 265 -5.67 33.50 19.27
C ARG A 265 -5.82 33.37 17.75
N GLY A 266 -4.79 32.86 17.07
CA GLY A 266 -4.79 32.61 15.63
C GLY A 266 -5.68 31.43 15.20
N SER A 267 -6.14 30.60 16.14
CA SER A 267 -7.03 29.46 15.87
C SER A 267 -8.33 29.59 16.67
N PRO A 268 -9.42 30.09 16.05
CA PRO A 268 -10.72 30.22 16.73
C PRO A 268 -11.20 28.91 17.35
N ARG A 269 -10.99 27.78 16.66
CA ARG A 269 -11.37 26.44 17.17
C ARG A 269 -10.68 26.10 18.50
N ILE A 270 -9.42 26.49 18.69
CA ILE A 270 -8.70 26.26 19.96
C ILE A 270 -9.22 27.19 21.05
N VAL A 271 -9.44 28.47 20.73
CA VAL A 271 -9.94 29.47 21.68
C VAL A 271 -11.32 29.08 22.20
N ASP A 272 -12.22 28.65 21.30
CA ASP A 272 -13.56 28.18 21.63
C ASP A 272 -13.50 26.91 22.48
N TRP A 273 -12.63 25.95 22.11
CA TRP A 273 -12.44 24.71 22.88
C TRP A 273 -11.92 24.98 24.29
N LEU A 274 -10.98 25.90 24.47
CA LEU A 274 -10.49 26.33 25.79
C LEU A 274 -11.61 26.99 26.63
N GLY A 275 -12.52 27.71 25.98
CA GLY A 275 -13.71 28.26 26.64
C GLY A 275 -14.69 27.19 27.11
N LEU A 276 -14.92 26.16 26.28
CA LEU A 276 -15.73 24.99 26.64
C LEU A 276 -15.06 24.16 27.74
N LEU A 277 -13.74 24.01 27.69
CA LEU A 277 -12.95 23.37 28.74
C LEU A 277 -13.15 24.09 30.08
N LEU A 278 -13.05 25.42 30.11
CA LEU A 278 -13.29 26.19 31.34
C LEU A 278 -14.72 26.00 31.87
N ALA A 279 -15.72 25.99 30.99
CA ALA A 279 -17.10 25.75 31.38
C ALA A 279 -17.28 24.35 31.99
N ASP A 280 -16.69 23.33 31.35
CA ASP A 280 -16.75 21.93 31.80
C ASP A 280 -15.99 21.72 33.12
N VAL A 281 -14.85 22.40 33.33
CA VAL A 281 -14.11 22.39 34.60
C VAL A 281 -14.93 23.01 35.73
N VAL A 282 -15.70 24.07 35.45
CA VAL A 282 -16.60 24.69 36.44
C VAL A 282 -17.77 23.75 36.75
N GLU A 283 -18.38 23.15 35.72
CA GLU A 283 -19.49 22.20 35.89
C GLU A 283 -19.07 20.94 36.68
N HIS A 284 -17.86 20.44 36.45
CA HIS A 284 -17.32 19.23 37.05
C HIS A 284 -16.18 19.50 38.04
N LEU A 285 -16.26 20.60 38.79
CA LEU A 285 -15.22 21.05 39.73
C LEU A 285 -14.83 20.00 40.78
N ASP A 286 -15.72 19.06 41.09
CA ASP A 286 -15.47 18.01 42.09
C ASP A 286 -14.37 17.03 41.62
N ASP A 287 -14.18 16.85 40.32
CA ASP A 287 -13.09 16.04 39.75
C ASP A 287 -11.69 16.62 40.07
N PHE A 288 -11.63 17.90 40.45
CA PHE A 288 -10.40 18.60 40.81
C PHE A 288 -10.20 18.75 42.33
N LYS A 289 -11.22 18.45 43.16
CA LYS A 289 -11.16 18.55 44.63
C LYS A 289 -10.42 17.39 45.28
N GLU A 290 -10.50 16.19 44.73
CA GLU A 290 -9.94 14.98 45.35
C GLU A 290 -8.40 15.00 45.31
N GLY A 291 -7.75 15.05 46.48
CA GLY A 291 -6.38 14.56 46.69
C GLY A 291 -6.41 13.04 46.93
N GLU A 292 -5.30 12.34 46.66
CA GLU A 292 -5.16 10.88 46.82
C GLU A 292 -6.00 10.33 47.99
N GLU A 293 -7.05 9.57 47.67
CA GLU A 293 -7.85 8.90 48.70
C GLU A 293 -6.97 7.92 49.51
N PRO A 294 -7.12 7.85 50.83
CA PRO A 294 -6.43 6.84 51.63
C PRO A 294 -6.82 5.44 51.14
N ALA A 295 -5.83 4.57 51.01
CA ALA A 295 -6.03 3.18 50.61
C ALA A 295 -7.06 2.49 51.52
N MET A 296 -8.28 2.30 51.01
CA MET A 296 -9.32 1.59 51.73
C MET A 296 -8.95 0.09 51.86
N PRO A 297 -9.24 -0.59 52.99
CA PRO A 297 -8.68 -1.91 53.29
C PRO A 297 -9.35 -3.08 52.55
N PHE A 298 -10.31 -2.84 51.64
CA PHE A 298 -11.05 -3.91 50.96
C PHE A 298 -11.14 -3.67 49.45
N PRO A 299 -10.73 -4.64 48.61
CA PRO A 299 -10.87 -4.55 47.17
C PRO A 299 -12.32 -4.93 46.79
N LEU A 300 -13.24 -3.97 46.83
CA LEU A 300 -14.41 -4.03 45.96
C LEU A 300 -13.94 -3.78 44.52
N PRO A 301 -14.49 -4.45 43.49
CA PRO A 301 -14.16 -4.15 42.10
C PRO A 301 -14.59 -2.72 41.84
N MET A 302 -13.64 -1.79 41.92
CA MET A 302 -13.85 -0.40 41.59
C MET A 302 -14.40 -0.33 40.16
N LEU A 303 -15.63 0.16 40.03
CA LEU A 303 -16.08 0.84 38.82
C LEU A 303 -14.90 1.71 38.36
N ALA A 304 -14.41 1.39 37.16
CA ALA A 304 -13.17 1.88 36.57
C ALA A 304 -12.81 3.28 37.07
N ARG A 305 -11.63 3.40 37.68
CA ARG A 305 -10.88 4.65 37.78
C ARG A 305 -10.63 5.15 36.36
N ARG A 306 -11.65 5.76 35.74
CA ARG A 306 -11.49 6.58 34.56
C ARG A 306 -10.65 7.75 35.01
N ASP A 307 -9.55 8.01 34.31
CA ASP A 307 -8.86 9.28 34.44
C ASP A 307 -9.86 10.36 33.99
N ARG A 308 -10.60 10.93 34.95
CA ARG A 308 -11.72 11.87 34.68
C ARG A 308 -11.24 13.12 33.96
N LEU A 309 -9.94 13.38 34.01
CA LEU A 309 -9.27 14.50 33.37
C LEU A 309 -8.77 14.17 31.96
N GLN A 310 -8.90 12.91 31.51
CA GLN A 310 -8.53 12.49 30.16
C GLN A 310 -9.28 13.27 29.08
N ARG A 311 -10.53 13.68 29.34
CA ARG A 311 -11.32 14.54 28.42
C ARG A 311 -10.68 15.88 28.10
N TYR A 312 -9.72 16.34 28.90
CA TYR A 312 -9.00 17.57 28.65
C TYR A 312 -7.65 17.37 27.95
N GLN A 313 -7.24 16.13 27.72
CA GLN A 313 -5.98 15.85 27.02
C GLN A 313 -6.07 16.20 25.54
N VAL A 314 -4.90 16.31 24.91
CA VAL A 314 -4.76 16.52 23.46
C VAL A 314 -4.18 15.27 22.83
N ASN A 315 -4.92 14.64 21.91
CA ASN A 315 -4.38 13.57 21.09
C ASN A 315 -3.62 14.18 19.91
N LEU A 316 -2.29 14.26 20.00
CA LEU A 316 -1.43 14.61 18.87
C LEU A 316 -1.48 13.48 17.84
N PHE A 317 -2.28 13.67 16.81
CA PHE A 317 -2.67 12.65 15.86
C PHE A 317 -1.71 12.54 14.67
N VAL A 318 -1.22 13.68 14.15
CA VAL A 318 -0.11 13.74 13.18
C VAL A 318 0.88 14.81 13.66
N ASP A 319 2.14 14.42 13.83
CA ASP A 319 3.25 15.27 14.24
C ASP A 319 4.21 15.51 13.07
N ASN A 320 4.37 16.76 12.67
CA ASN A 320 5.27 17.20 11.61
C ASN A 320 6.39 18.13 12.14
N SER A 321 6.67 18.11 13.45
CA SER A 321 7.71 18.93 14.09
C SER A 321 9.11 18.75 13.48
N HIS A 322 9.42 17.55 12.97
CA HIS A 322 10.70 17.22 12.35
C HIS A 322 10.65 17.22 10.80
N ALA A 323 9.53 17.62 10.20
CA ALA A 323 9.37 17.61 8.75
C ALA A 323 10.17 18.76 8.11
N GLN A 324 11.07 18.42 7.18
CA GLN A 324 11.85 19.41 6.41
C GLN A 324 11.17 19.79 5.08
N GLY A 325 10.03 19.18 4.78
CA GLY A 325 9.22 19.40 3.59
C GLY A 325 7.96 18.54 3.64
N ALA A 326 7.32 18.30 2.49
CA ALA A 326 6.16 17.42 2.44
C ALA A 326 6.53 15.96 2.77
N PRO A 327 5.66 15.19 3.46
CA PRO A 327 5.93 13.81 3.80
C PRO A 327 5.89 12.90 2.57
N VAL A 328 6.77 11.90 2.55
CA VAL A 328 6.74 10.80 1.56
C VAL A 328 6.60 9.50 2.32
N ILE A 329 5.38 8.95 2.34
CA ILE A 329 5.07 7.71 3.03
C ILE A 329 5.06 6.57 2.01
N ILE A 330 5.77 5.48 2.35
CA ILE A 330 5.73 4.23 1.61
C ILE A 330 5.08 3.22 2.55
N GLU A 331 3.91 2.71 2.19
CA GLU A 331 3.23 1.68 2.97
C GLU A 331 3.39 0.34 2.26
N SER A 332 4.27 -0.50 2.80
CA SER A 332 4.59 -1.83 2.25
C SER A 332 3.58 -2.89 2.61
N ASN A 333 2.76 -2.67 3.65
CA ASN A 333 1.67 -3.57 4.03
C ASN A 333 0.36 -2.77 4.18
N PRO A 334 -0.27 -2.37 3.07
CA PRO A 334 -1.45 -1.53 3.05
C PRO A 334 -2.70 -2.33 3.43
N THR A 335 -2.75 -2.83 4.66
CA THR A 335 -4.00 -3.29 5.26
C THR A 335 -4.93 -2.09 5.45
N PHE A 336 -6.24 -2.34 5.57
CA PHE A 336 -7.22 -1.27 5.76
C PHE A 336 -6.83 -0.31 6.89
N TYR A 337 -6.48 -0.84 8.08
CA TYR A 337 -6.11 -0.03 9.25
C TYR A 337 -4.74 0.64 9.13
N ASN A 338 -3.76 0.00 8.48
CA ASN A 338 -2.46 0.65 8.24
C ASN A 338 -2.61 1.83 7.28
N LEU A 339 -3.54 1.75 6.33
CA LEU A 339 -3.77 2.80 5.34
C LEU A 339 -4.67 3.93 5.86
N LEU A 340 -5.84 3.60 6.41
CA LEU A 340 -6.87 4.57 6.81
C LEU A 340 -6.83 4.98 8.29
N GLY A 341 -6.02 4.30 9.11
CA GLY A 341 -6.00 4.49 10.55
C GLY A 341 -7.06 3.65 11.25
N LYS A 342 -7.07 3.71 12.59
CA LYS A 342 -7.97 2.90 13.42
C LYS A 342 -8.25 3.59 14.75
N VAL A 343 -9.32 3.16 15.41
CA VAL A 343 -9.53 3.44 16.84
C VAL A 343 -9.18 2.17 17.61
N GLU A 344 -8.19 2.26 18.51
CA GLU A 344 -7.76 1.13 19.33
C GLU A 344 -8.70 0.92 20.52
N TYR A 345 -8.79 -0.33 21.01
CA TYR A 345 -9.57 -0.68 22.19
C TYR A 345 -8.67 -1.31 23.24
N ARG A 346 -8.94 -1.03 24.51
CA ARG A 346 -8.36 -1.75 25.65
C ARG A 346 -9.41 -2.65 26.28
N GLY A 347 -8.99 -3.84 26.70
CA GLY A 347 -9.85 -4.73 27.49
C GLY A 347 -9.87 -4.28 28.95
N GLU A 348 -11.05 -3.96 29.48
CA GLU A 348 -11.28 -3.68 30.90
C GLU A 348 -12.47 -4.47 31.40
N PHE A 349 -12.25 -5.31 32.43
CA PHE A 349 -13.28 -6.12 33.06
C PHE A 349 -14.16 -6.93 32.07
N GLY A 350 -13.55 -7.44 31.00
CA GLY A 350 -14.26 -8.21 29.96
C GLY A 350 -15.04 -7.37 28.94
N ALA A 351 -15.02 -6.04 29.06
CA ALA A 351 -15.54 -5.10 28.06
C ALA A 351 -14.39 -4.46 27.27
N LEU A 352 -14.65 -4.11 26.01
CA LEU A 352 -13.73 -3.30 25.20
C LEU A 352 -14.09 -1.82 25.38
N VAL A 353 -13.12 -1.02 25.81
CA VAL A 353 -13.28 0.42 26.04
C VAL A 353 -12.33 1.19 25.11
N THR A 354 -12.77 2.35 24.64
CA THR A 354 -11.99 3.27 23.80
C THR A 354 -12.21 4.71 24.24
N ASP A 355 -11.28 5.58 23.90
CA ASP A 355 -11.37 7.03 24.02
C ASP A 355 -10.64 7.73 22.86
N PHE A 356 -10.76 9.06 22.76
CA PHE A 356 -10.23 9.82 21.62
C PHE A 356 -8.69 9.85 21.55
N THR A 357 -7.98 9.52 22.64
CA THR A 357 -6.51 9.39 22.65
C THR A 357 -6.03 8.08 22.02
N MET A 358 -6.95 7.12 21.86
CA MET A 358 -6.71 5.82 21.22
C MET A 358 -6.92 5.84 19.69
N ILE A 359 -7.23 7.01 19.13
CA ILE A 359 -7.31 7.21 17.67
C ILE A 359 -5.89 7.26 17.10
N LYS A 360 -5.57 6.34 16.17
CA LYS A 360 -4.24 6.22 15.56
C LYS A 360 -4.26 6.50 14.05
N PRO A 361 -3.29 7.28 13.53
CA PRO A 361 -3.24 7.63 12.13
C PRO A 361 -2.82 6.43 11.26
N GLY A 362 -3.37 6.36 10.05
CA GLY A 362 -2.87 5.48 8.99
C GLY A 362 -1.83 6.18 8.13
N ALA A 363 -1.42 5.50 7.06
CA ALA A 363 -0.51 6.04 6.05
C ALA A 363 -1.11 7.23 5.31
N LEU A 364 -2.43 7.29 5.10
CA LEU A 364 -3.10 8.44 4.46
C LEU A 364 -2.94 9.71 5.28
N GLN A 365 -3.19 9.65 6.59
CA GLN A 365 -3.09 10.81 7.46
C GLN A 365 -1.64 11.26 7.64
N ARG A 366 -0.69 10.32 7.76
CA ARG A 366 0.74 10.63 7.80
C ARG A 366 1.28 11.21 6.48
N ALA A 367 0.67 10.86 5.35
CA ALA A 367 1.06 11.39 4.03
C ALA A 367 0.41 12.73 3.69
N ASN A 368 -0.49 13.24 4.53
CA ASN A 368 -1.30 14.42 4.24
C ASN A 368 -0.43 15.66 3.96
N GLY A 369 -0.74 16.38 2.89
CA GLY A 369 0.08 17.47 2.34
C GLY A 369 1.27 17.01 1.47
N GLY A 370 1.44 15.71 1.26
CA GLY A 370 2.57 15.12 0.55
C GLY A 370 2.20 13.97 -0.37
N PHE A 371 2.95 12.87 -0.25
CA PHE A 371 2.92 11.75 -1.18
C PHE A 371 2.76 10.41 -0.46
N LEU A 372 1.96 9.53 -1.06
CA LEU A 372 1.80 8.15 -0.61
C LEU A 372 2.14 7.19 -1.76
N ILE A 373 3.14 6.33 -1.56
CA ILE A 373 3.58 5.33 -2.54
C ILE A 373 3.09 3.95 -2.09
N LEU A 374 2.40 3.25 -3.00
CA LEU A 374 1.82 1.93 -2.73
C LEU A 374 2.14 0.96 -3.88
N GLN A 375 2.40 -0.30 -3.55
CA GLN A 375 2.36 -1.38 -4.53
C GLN A 375 0.90 -1.76 -4.77
N VAL A 376 0.44 -1.66 -6.02
CA VAL A 376 -0.99 -1.88 -6.34
C VAL A 376 -1.41 -3.32 -6.06
N LYS A 377 -0.51 -4.29 -6.25
CA LYS A 377 -0.77 -5.70 -5.93
C LYS A 377 -1.17 -5.86 -4.46
N ASP A 378 -0.45 -5.21 -3.55
CA ASP A 378 -0.67 -5.36 -2.11
C ASP A 378 -1.96 -4.64 -1.67
N VAL A 379 -2.30 -3.52 -2.30
CA VAL A 379 -3.59 -2.84 -2.08
C VAL A 379 -4.77 -3.70 -2.53
N LEU A 380 -4.65 -4.39 -3.67
CA LEU A 380 -5.72 -5.24 -4.21
C LEU A 380 -5.88 -6.57 -3.46
N LEU A 381 -4.79 -7.10 -2.89
CA LEU A 381 -4.83 -8.33 -2.08
C LEU A 381 -5.46 -8.12 -0.69
N ASN A 382 -5.43 -6.89 -0.17
CA ASN A 382 -6.01 -6.57 1.14
C ASN A 382 -7.48 -6.14 0.98
N PRO A 383 -8.46 -6.90 1.53
CA PRO A 383 -9.87 -6.58 1.41
C PRO A 383 -10.21 -5.15 1.87
N PHE A 384 -11.17 -4.52 1.21
CA PHE A 384 -11.69 -3.16 1.47
C PHE A 384 -10.68 -2.00 1.32
N THR A 385 -9.38 -2.26 1.25
CA THR A 385 -8.33 -1.23 1.15
C THR A 385 -8.47 -0.39 -0.11
N TRP A 386 -8.69 -1.02 -1.26
CA TRP A 386 -8.88 -0.31 -2.54
C TRP A 386 -10.11 0.62 -2.50
N GLU A 387 -11.23 0.13 -1.98
CA GLU A 387 -12.45 0.93 -1.84
C GLU A 387 -12.30 2.07 -0.83
N GLY A 388 -11.62 1.82 0.30
CA GLY A 388 -11.29 2.85 1.28
C GLY A 388 -10.41 3.96 0.69
N LEU A 389 -9.38 3.59 -0.08
CA LEU A 389 -8.52 4.53 -0.78
C LEU A 389 -9.31 5.38 -1.80
N LYS A 390 -10.14 4.73 -2.64
CA LYS A 390 -10.99 5.44 -3.59
C LYS A 390 -11.95 6.40 -2.90
N ARG A 391 -12.55 5.99 -1.77
CA ARG A 391 -13.44 6.85 -0.99
C ARG A 391 -12.72 8.10 -0.49
N ALA A 392 -11.55 7.94 0.13
CA ALA A 392 -10.73 9.06 0.59
C ALA A 392 -10.34 10.02 -0.54
N LEU A 393 -9.93 9.49 -1.70
CA LEU A 393 -9.57 10.29 -2.88
C LEU A 393 -10.77 11.06 -3.47
N LYS A 394 -11.97 10.47 -3.42
CA LYS A 394 -13.21 11.08 -3.93
C LYS A 394 -13.78 12.14 -2.99
N SER A 395 -13.91 11.81 -1.71
CA SER A 395 -14.46 12.71 -0.69
C SER A 395 -13.49 13.82 -0.30
N ARG A 396 -12.18 13.61 -0.52
CA ARG A 396 -11.10 14.45 0.01
C ARG A 396 -11.15 14.58 1.53
N GLU A 397 -11.51 13.48 2.17
CA GLU A 397 -11.54 13.33 3.62
C GLU A 397 -10.79 12.07 4.03
N ALA A 398 -9.84 12.19 4.96
CA ALA A 398 -9.15 11.04 5.54
C ALA A 398 -9.92 10.59 6.79
N ARG A 399 -11.03 9.90 6.56
CA ARG A 399 -11.91 9.38 7.60
C ARG A 399 -11.35 8.10 8.22
N ILE A 400 -11.42 8.02 9.54
CA ILE A 400 -11.11 6.80 10.30
C ILE A 400 -12.40 6.00 10.47
N GLU A 401 -12.35 4.74 10.06
CA GLU A 401 -13.47 3.80 10.16
C GLU A 401 -12.98 2.50 10.80
N ASN A 402 -13.75 1.93 11.71
CA ASN A 402 -13.52 0.59 12.22
C ASN A 402 -14.41 -0.42 11.48
N ILE A 403 -13.87 -1.11 10.47
CA ILE A 403 -14.61 -2.13 9.71
C ILE A 403 -15.04 -3.29 10.62
N GLY A 404 -14.27 -3.58 11.66
CA GLY A 404 -14.60 -4.64 12.62
C GLY A 404 -15.97 -4.48 13.26
N ASP A 405 -16.43 -3.23 13.45
CA ASP A 405 -17.74 -2.93 14.04
C ASP A 405 -18.91 -3.23 13.09
N GLN A 406 -18.67 -3.33 11.77
CA GLN A 406 -19.69 -3.73 10.79
C GLN A 406 -19.97 -5.24 10.81
N PHE A 407 -19.05 -6.04 11.36
CA PHE A 407 -19.12 -7.51 11.38
C PHE A 407 -19.10 -8.10 12.81
N GLY A 408 -18.94 -7.27 13.84
CA GLY A 408 -18.91 -7.70 15.24
C GLY A 408 -20.29 -8.08 15.78
N ALA A 409 -20.37 -9.19 16.51
CA ALA A 409 -21.60 -9.65 17.18
C ALA A 409 -21.94 -8.84 18.46
N ILE A 410 -21.02 -7.99 18.93
CA ILE A 410 -21.16 -7.20 20.15
C ILE A 410 -21.06 -5.72 19.77
N PRO A 411 -22.08 -4.89 19.98
CA PRO A 411 -22.00 -3.45 19.76
C PRO A 411 -21.00 -2.83 20.74
N THR A 412 -19.84 -2.44 20.22
CA THR A 412 -18.83 -1.64 20.92
C THR A 412 -19.20 -0.15 20.82
N ALA A 413 -18.91 0.63 21.85
CA ALA A 413 -18.99 2.09 21.74
C ALA A 413 -17.92 2.53 20.72
N THR A 414 -18.35 3.08 19.58
CA THR A 414 -17.45 3.46 18.50
C THR A 414 -17.36 4.98 18.42
N LEU A 415 -16.14 5.50 18.47
CA LEU A 415 -15.87 6.90 18.16
C LEU A 415 -15.98 7.14 16.66
N ARG A 416 -16.51 8.30 16.29
CA ARG A 416 -16.59 8.80 14.92
C ARG A 416 -15.84 10.12 14.85
N PRO A 417 -14.49 10.09 14.82
CA PRO A 417 -13.69 11.31 14.80
C PRO A 417 -14.04 12.16 13.58
N GLU A 418 -14.03 13.47 13.75
CA GLU A 418 -14.20 14.41 12.65
C GLU A 418 -13.13 14.11 11.57
N PRO A 419 -13.51 13.98 10.29
CA PRO A 419 -12.55 13.70 9.23
C PRO A 419 -11.60 14.88 9.03
N ILE A 420 -10.33 14.60 8.76
CA ILE A 420 -9.37 15.63 8.33
C ILE A 420 -9.46 15.83 6.80
N PRO A 421 -9.31 17.05 6.28
CA PRO A 421 -9.15 17.30 4.84
C PRO A 421 -7.97 16.48 4.29
N PHE A 422 -8.19 15.84 3.15
CA PHE A 422 -7.22 14.95 2.52
C PHE A 422 -6.63 15.59 1.26
N ASP A 423 -5.34 15.88 1.31
CA ASP A 423 -4.53 16.40 0.22
C ASP A 423 -3.26 15.55 0.07
N VAL A 424 -3.38 14.40 -0.59
CA VAL A 424 -2.25 13.49 -0.84
C VAL A 424 -2.17 13.16 -2.31
N LYS A 425 -0.96 13.24 -2.86
CA LYS A 425 -0.66 12.67 -4.18
C LYS A 425 -0.37 11.18 -4.02
N VAL A 426 -1.28 10.34 -4.51
CA VAL A 426 -1.11 8.88 -4.47
C VAL A 426 -0.33 8.43 -5.70
N VAL A 427 0.67 7.57 -5.47
CA VAL A 427 1.48 6.95 -6.50
C VAL A 427 1.37 5.43 -6.36
N LEU A 428 0.71 4.80 -7.33
CA LEU A 428 0.63 3.34 -7.41
C LEU A 428 1.75 2.81 -8.28
N ILE A 429 2.37 1.70 -7.87
CA ILE A 429 3.39 0.99 -8.63
C ILE A 429 2.87 -0.41 -8.95
N GLY A 430 2.95 -0.82 -10.23
CA GLY A 430 2.41 -2.11 -10.67
C GLY A 430 2.83 -2.54 -12.07
N THR A 431 2.31 -3.68 -12.50
CA THR A 431 2.56 -4.23 -13.84
C THR A 431 1.62 -3.59 -14.87
N PRO A 432 1.99 -3.57 -16.18
CA PRO A 432 1.10 -3.07 -17.23
C PRO A 432 -0.25 -3.79 -17.28
N LEU A 433 -0.28 -5.08 -16.96
CA LEU A 433 -1.52 -5.87 -16.90
C LEU A 433 -2.46 -5.35 -15.81
N LEU A 434 -1.98 -5.10 -14.59
CA LEU A 434 -2.81 -4.57 -13.50
C LEU A 434 -3.37 -3.18 -13.83
N PHE A 435 -2.59 -2.34 -14.50
CA PHE A 435 -3.09 -1.06 -15.01
C PHE A 435 -4.27 -1.26 -15.97
N GLN A 436 -4.12 -2.14 -16.96
CA GLN A 436 -5.16 -2.40 -17.96
C GLN A 436 -6.43 -2.97 -17.32
N LEU A 437 -6.29 -3.91 -16.38
CA LEU A 437 -7.41 -4.47 -15.65
C LEU A 437 -8.16 -3.39 -14.87
N LEU A 438 -7.46 -2.56 -14.10
CA LEU A 438 -8.09 -1.44 -13.38
C LEU A 438 -8.74 -0.44 -14.33
N TYR A 439 -8.09 -0.13 -15.45
CA TYR A 439 -8.61 0.83 -16.43
C TYR A 439 -9.89 0.34 -17.12
N VAL A 440 -10.02 -0.96 -17.35
CA VAL A 440 -11.18 -1.57 -18.02
C VAL A 440 -12.32 -1.85 -17.03
N TYR A 441 -12.01 -2.37 -15.84
CA TYR A 441 -13.02 -2.89 -14.91
C TYR A 441 -13.39 -1.92 -13.78
N ASP A 442 -12.60 -0.88 -13.52
CA ASP A 442 -12.90 0.12 -12.48
C ASP A 442 -13.09 1.52 -13.10
N GLU A 443 -14.35 1.98 -13.14
CA GLU A 443 -14.71 3.28 -13.72
C GLU A 443 -14.10 4.48 -12.97
N ASP A 444 -13.85 4.32 -11.66
CA ASP A 444 -13.27 5.37 -10.83
C ASP A 444 -11.77 5.50 -11.05
N PHE A 445 -11.08 4.39 -11.35
CA PHE A 445 -9.66 4.40 -11.61
C PHE A 445 -9.30 5.43 -12.69
N ARG A 446 -10.07 5.49 -13.78
CA ARG A 446 -9.86 6.45 -14.89
C ARG A 446 -10.01 7.90 -14.46
N LYS A 447 -10.88 8.17 -13.47
CA LYS A 447 -11.12 9.51 -12.91
C LYS A 447 -10.04 9.90 -11.91
N LEU A 448 -9.54 8.93 -11.15
CA LEU A 448 -8.62 9.12 -10.03
C LEU A 448 -7.13 9.07 -10.43
N PHE A 449 -6.77 8.30 -11.45
CA PHE A 449 -5.40 8.07 -11.91
C PHE A 449 -5.25 8.43 -13.39
N LYS A 450 -5.08 9.72 -13.67
CA LYS A 450 -4.95 10.24 -15.05
C LYS A 450 -3.54 10.14 -15.63
N VAL A 451 -2.53 9.96 -14.78
CA VAL A 451 -1.12 9.95 -15.21
C VAL A 451 -0.59 8.52 -15.17
N LYS A 452 -0.23 7.98 -16.34
CA LYS A 452 0.49 6.72 -16.48
C LYS A 452 1.96 7.00 -16.80
N ALA A 453 2.87 6.69 -15.88
CA ALA A 453 4.31 6.67 -16.13
C ALA A 453 4.72 5.25 -16.54
N ASP A 454 4.93 5.05 -17.84
CA ASP A 454 5.14 3.73 -18.45
C ASP A 454 6.63 3.47 -18.68
N PHE A 455 7.21 2.58 -17.88
CA PHE A 455 8.60 2.17 -17.95
C PHE A 455 8.76 1.04 -18.96
N ASP A 456 9.60 1.30 -19.96
CA ASP A 456 9.91 0.34 -21.02
C ASP A 456 10.96 -0.68 -20.54
N ILE A 457 11.09 -1.80 -21.27
CA ILE A 457 12.09 -2.86 -21.05
C ILE A 457 13.30 -2.77 -21.99
N GLU A 458 13.24 -1.87 -22.96
CA GLU A 458 14.29 -1.64 -23.94
C GLU A 458 14.37 -0.15 -24.28
N MET A 459 15.50 0.25 -24.86
CA MET A 459 15.74 1.60 -25.35
C MET A 459 16.64 1.57 -26.58
N ASP A 460 16.62 2.63 -27.38
CA ASP A 460 17.48 2.74 -28.56
C ASP A 460 18.96 2.82 -28.16
N ARG A 461 19.80 2.10 -28.90
CA ARG A 461 21.26 2.11 -28.73
C ARG A 461 21.85 3.32 -29.45
N THR A 462 22.26 4.32 -28.69
CA THR A 462 22.91 5.54 -29.17
C THR A 462 24.18 5.80 -28.37
N PRO A 463 25.12 6.62 -28.86
CA PRO A 463 26.30 7.01 -28.07
C PRO A 463 25.96 7.58 -26.70
N GLN A 464 24.88 8.38 -26.62
CA GLN A 464 24.40 8.95 -25.37
C GLN A 464 23.88 7.86 -24.42
N THR A 465 22.99 6.97 -24.89
CA THR A 465 22.42 5.93 -24.03
C THR A 465 23.47 4.91 -23.58
N MET A 466 24.50 4.63 -24.39
CA MET A 466 25.66 3.82 -23.98
C MET A 466 26.47 4.48 -22.86
N ALA A 467 26.75 5.79 -22.98
CA ALA A 467 27.45 6.53 -21.93
C ALA A 467 26.64 6.61 -20.63
N ASP A 468 25.32 6.79 -20.74
CA ASP A 468 24.39 6.78 -19.60
C ASP A 468 24.36 5.41 -18.91
N TYR A 469 24.37 4.32 -19.70
CA TYR A 469 24.47 2.95 -19.18
C TYR A 469 25.77 2.71 -18.40
N ALA A 470 26.91 3.18 -18.94
CA ALA A 470 28.19 3.09 -18.28
C ALA A 470 28.17 3.81 -16.91
N ARG A 471 27.56 4.99 -16.85
CA ARG A 471 27.35 5.71 -15.58
C ARG A 471 26.43 4.94 -14.63
N ALA A 472 25.38 4.30 -15.13
CA ALA A 472 24.53 3.46 -14.29
C ALA A 472 25.27 2.26 -13.68
N ILE A 473 26.17 1.62 -14.43
CA ILE A 473 27.06 0.56 -13.91
C ILE A 473 28.00 1.13 -12.83
N GLY A 474 28.59 2.30 -13.07
CA GLY A 474 29.41 3.00 -12.08
C GLY A 474 28.64 3.33 -10.79
N ALA A 475 27.39 3.81 -10.92
CA ALA A 475 26.53 4.14 -9.78
C ALA A 475 26.17 2.90 -8.97
N LEU A 476 25.89 1.78 -9.65
CA LEU A 476 25.67 0.48 -9.02
C LEU A 476 26.91 0.02 -8.26
N GLY A 477 28.10 0.18 -8.86
CA GLY A 477 29.38 -0.10 -8.22
C GLY A 477 29.60 0.71 -6.94
N ASN A 478 29.40 2.02 -7.01
CA ASN A 478 29.52 2.92 -5.86
C ASN A 478 28.55 2.57 -4.73
N LYS A 479 27.29 2.26 -5.08
CA LYS A 479 26.23 1.94 -4.13
C LYS A 479 26.48 0.64 -3.37
N HIS A 480 27.04 -0.37 -4.04
CA HIS A 480 27.24 -1.71 -3.47
C HIS A 480 28.71 -2.01 -3.10
N GLY A 481 29.62 -1.05 -3.28
CA GLY A 481 31.04 -1.22 -2.98
C GLY A 481 31.74 -2.23 -3.90
N LEU A 482 31.35 -2.31 -5.17
CA LEU A 482 31.97 -3.19 -6.15
C LEU A 482 33.32 -2.62 -6.61
N ARG A 483 34.20 -3.48 -7.16
CA ARG A 483 35.42 -3.01 -7.82
C ARG A 483 35.10 -2.23 -9.11
N PRO A 484 35.96 -1.29 -9.53
CA PRO A 484 35.78 -0.57 -10.80
C PRO A 484 35.74 -1.54 -11.98
N PHE A 485 34.95 -1.21 -12.99
CA PHE A 485 34.83 -1.95 -14.24
C PHE A 485 35.62 -1.22 -15.31
N ASP A 486 36.49 -1.91 -16.04
CA ASP A 486 37.17 -1.28 -17.17
C ASP A 486 36.24 -1.11 -18.38
N ARG A 487 36.67 -0.33 -19.38
CA ARG A 487 35.91 -0.12 -20.62
C ARG A 487 35.58 -1.42 -21.37
N THR A 488 36.40 -2.47 -21.24
CA THR A 488 36.15 -3.77 -21.90
C THR A 488 35.02 -4.52 -21.19
N ALA A 489 34.97 -4.48 -19.86
CA ALA A 489 33.88 -5.04 -19.07
C ALA A 489 32.56 -4.34 -19.38
N VAL A 490 32.55 -3.00 -19.44
CA VAL A 490 31.35 -2.23 -19.78
C VAL A 490 30.88 -2.51 -21.20
N ALA A 491 31.78 -2.58 -22.17
CA ALA A 491 31.46 -2.98 -23.54
C ALA A 491 30.77 -4.36 -23.58
N ARG A 492 31.27 -5.33 -22.80
CA ARG A 492 30.65 -6.66 -22.68
C ARG A 492 29.30 -6.66 -22.00
N VAL A 493 29.08 -5.79 -21.01
CA VAL A 493 27.77 -5.60 -20.39
C VAL A 493 26.77 -5.01 -21.41
N LEU A 494 27.20 -4.03 -22.22
CA LEU A 494 26.35 -3.45 -23.26
C LEU A 494 25.94 -4.50 -24.31
N GLU A 495 26.87 -5.34 -24.76
CA GLU A 495 26.55 -6.45 -25.68
C GLU A 495 25.60 -7.46 -25.05
N HIS A 496 25.78 -7.78 -23.77
CA HIS A 496 24.83 -8.63 -23.05
C HIS A 496 23.45 -7.96 -22.93
N SER A 497 23.40 -6.65 -22.71
CA SER A 497 22.15 -5.88 -22.69
C SER A 497 21.44 -5.88 -24.05
N ALA A 498 22.17 -5.78 -25.16
CA ALA A 498 21.61 -5.96 -26.50
C ALA A 498 21.10 -7.39 -26.74
N ARG A 499 21.79 -8.40 -26.19
CA ARG A 499 21.32 -9.80 -26.20
C ARG A 499 20.01 -9.97 -25.44
N LEU A 500 19.87 -9.36 -24.27
CA LEU A 500 18.64 -9.39 -23.48
C LEU A 500 17.47 -8.67 -24.15
N ALA A 501 17.75 -7.70 -25.04
CA ALA A 501 16.76 -7.02 -25.85
C ALA A 501 16.41 -7.77 -27.16
N ASP A 502 17.13 -8.86 -27.48
CA ASP A 502 17.04 -9.56 -28.77
C ASP A 502 17.06 -8.60 -29.97
N HIS A 503 17.94 -7.58 -29.92
CA HIS A 503 18.02 -6.56 -30.96
C HIS A 503 19.39 -5.86 -31.00
N GLN A 504 20.01 -5.76 -32.17
CA GLN A 504 21.33 -5.15 -32.38
C GLN A 504 21.36 -3.62 -32.18
N GLU A 505 20.21 -2.96 -32.32
CA GLU A 505 20.08 -1.50 -32.19
C GLU A 505 19.37 -1.07 -30.90
N ARG A 506 19.13 -1.99 -29.96
CA ARG A 506 18.50 -1.68 -28.67
C ARG A 506 19.31 -2.24 -27.51
N LEU A 507 19.10 -1.66 -26.33
CA LEU A 507 19.67 -2.11 -25.07
C LEU A 507 18.54 -2.40 -24.09
N SER A 508 18.68 -3.44 -23.29
CA SER A 508 17.73 -3.78 -22.24
C SER A 508 17.80 -2.80 -21.06
N THR A 509 16.63 -2.34 -20.61
CA THR A 509 16.46 -1.55 -19.38
C THR A 509 15.97 -2.41 -18.22
N ARG A 510 16.01 -3.74 -18.35
CA ARG A 510 15.83 -4.69 -17.24
C ARG A 510 17.09 -4.70 -16.37
N PHE A 511 17.32 -3.59 -15.67
CA PHE A 511 18.55 -3.36 -14.90
C PHE A 511 18.82 -4.42 -13.85
N ASN A 512 17.82 -5.11 -13.32
CA ASN A 512 18.04 -6.25 -12.42
C ASN A 512 18.81 -7.39 -13.10
N ASP A 513 18.40 -7.80 -14.31
CA ASP A 513 19.03 -8.91 -15.05
C ASP A 513 20.51 -8.59 -15.34
N VAL A 514 20.80 -7.31 -15.59
CA VAL A 514 22.16 -6.81 -15.84
C VAL A 514 22.95 -6.65 -14.53
N ALA A 515 22.32 -6.17 -13.46
CA ALA A 515 22.95 -6.05 -12.15
C ALA A 515 23.41 -7.41 -11.61
N GLU A 516 22.65 -8.48 -11.85
CA GLU A 516 23.05 -9.85 -11.51
C GLU A 516 24.39 -10.22 -12.17
N ILE A 517 24.55 -9.96 -13.47
CA ILE A 517 25.81 -10.22 -14.19
C ILE A 517 26.95 -9.34 -13.66
N VAL A 518 26.66 -8.08 -13.35
CA VAL A 518 27.63 -7.14 -12.77
C VAL A 518 28.13 -7.63 -11.40
N PHE A 519 27.23 -8.07 -10.52
CA PHE A 519 27.58 -8.61 -9.21
C PHE A 519 28.37 -9.92 -9.31
N GLU A 520 27.95 -10.85 -10.17
CA GLU A 520 28.67 -12.10 -10.39
C GLU A 520 30.07 -11.86 -10.97
N ALA A 521 30.21 -10.94 -11.93
CA ALA A 521 31.51 -10.61 -12.51
C ALA A 521 32.47 -9.98 -11.51
N ASP A 522 31.96 -9.14 -10.61
CA ASP A 522 32.75 -8.67 -9.46
C ASP A 522 33.25 -9.89 -8.66
N ALA A 523 32.38 -10.80 -8.23
CA ALA A 523 32.78 -11.99 -7.47
C ALA A 523 33.87 -12.82 -8.18
N TRP A 524 33.74 -13.05 -9.49
CA TRP A 524 34.75 -13.75 -10.29
C TRP A 524 36.08 -13.01 -10.34
N ALA A 525 36.06 -11.69 -10.48
CA ALA A 525 37.25 -10.88 -10.41
C ALA A 525 37.91 -10.94 -9.01
N THR A 526 37.14 -11.05 -7.91
CA THR A 526 37.72 -11.23 -6.54
C THR A 526 38.45 -12.56 -6.51
N GLN A 527 37.79 -13.62 -6.95
CA GLN A 527 38.35 -14.96 -6.95
C GLN A 527 39.63 -15.05 -7.79
N ALA A 528 39.70 -14.30 -8.89
CA ALA A 528 40.88 -14.20 -9.74
C ALA A 528 41.96 -13.22 -9.21
N GLY A 529 41.74 -12.57 -8.06
CA GLY A 529 42.68 -11.62 -7.47
C GLY A 529 42.83 -10.30 -8.23
N ARG A 530 41.83 -9.91 -9.04
CA ARG A 530 41.85 -8.68 -9.84
C ARG A 530 41.23 -7.50 -9.09
N ALA A 531 41.92 -6.37 -9.13
CA ALA A 531 41.45 -5.09 -8.56
C ALA A 531 40.40 -4.39 -9.43
N VAL A 532 40.34 -4.71 -10.72
CA VAL A 532 39.43 -4.14 -11.72
C VAL A 532 38.73 -5.29 -12.45
N VAL A 533 37.43 -5.14 -12.68
CA VAL A 533 36.61 -6.11 -13.43
C VAL A 533 36.83 -5.90 -14.94
N THR A 534 37.09 -7.00 -15.66
CA THR A 534 37.42 -7.02 -17.09
C THR A 534 36.36 -7.74 -17.91
N ALA A 535 36.44 -7.67 -19.25
CA ALA A 535 35.58 -8.45 -20.15
C ALA A 535 35.55 -9.96 -19.83
N ALA A 536 36.67 -10.54 -19.42
CA ALA A 536 36.77 -11.98 -19.11
C ALA A 536 35.91 -12.38 -17.91
N ASP A 537 35.77 -11.48 -16.92
CA ASP A 537 34.95 -11.70 -15.74
C ASP A 537 33.45 -11.66 -16.09
N ILE A 538 33.04 -10.75 -16.98
CA ILE A 538 31.67 -10.68 -17.52
C ILE A 538 31.31 -11.96 -18.30
N VAL A 539 32.20 -12.40 -19.19
CA VAL A 539 32.01 -13.62 -19.98
C VAL A 539 31.90 -14.84 -19.07
N THR A 540 32.73 -14.91 -18.03
CA THR A 540 32.66 -15.98 -17.02
C THR A 540 31.32 -15.95 -16.29
N ALA A 541 30.88 -14.79 -15.81
CA ALA A 541 29.59 -14.64 -15.15
C ALA A 541 28.42 -15.14 -16.02
N ILE A 542 28.36 -14.73 -17.29
CA ILE A 542 27.31 -15.16 -18.23
C ILE A 542 27.37 -16.68 -18.45
N ARG A 543 28.56 -17.25 -18.67
CA ARG A 543 28.74 -18.69 -18.90
C ARG A 543 28.30 -19.52 -17.69
N GLU A 544 28.72 -19.13 -16.50
CA GLU A 544 28.38 -19.82 -15.26
C GLU A 544 26.88 -19.69 -14.95
N LYS A 545 26.25 -18.55 -15.26
CA LYS A 545 24.79 -18.39 -15.18
C LYS A 545 24.05 -19.40 -16.06
N VAL A 546 24.48 -19.56 -17.31
CA VAL A 546 23.93 -20.57 -18.23
C VAL A 546 24.15 -21.99 -17.71
N TYR A 547 25.37 -22.31 -17.27
CA TYR A 547 25.72 -23.65 -16.76
C TYR A 547 24.84 -24.08 -15.57
N ARG A 548 24.49 -23.16 -14.67
CA ARG A 548 23.63 -23.46 -13.52
C ARG A 548 22.19 -23.82 -13.92
N SER A 549 21.70 -23.35 -15.07
CA SER A 549 20.30 -23.55 -15.50
C SER A 549 20.12 -24.49 -16.70
N ASN A 550 21.17 -24.86 -17.44
CA ASN A 550 21.05 -25.59 -18.71
C ASN A 550 21.03 -27.14 -18.59
N ARG A 551 20.91 -27.72 -17.40
CA ARG A 551 20.94 -29.19 -17.19
C ARG A 551 19.93 -29.95 -18.06
N ILE A 552 18.73 -29.40 -18.27
CA ILE A 552 17.69 -30.03 -19.10
C ILE A 552 18.11 -30.02 -20.58
N GLU A 553 18.65 -28.90 -21.06
CA GLU A 553 19.20 -28.77 -22.42
C GLU A 553 20.34 -29.77 -22.65
N GLU A 554 21.26 -29.95 -21.70
CA GLU A 554 22.32 -30.97 -21.77
C GLU A 554 21.77 -32.39 -21.92
N LYS A 555 20.76 -32.75 -21.12
CA LYS A 555 20.12 -34.07 -21.21
C LYS A 555 19.44 -34.29 -22.55
N LEU A 556 18.71 -33.31 -23.08
CA LEU A 556 18.07 -33.44 -24.38
C LEU A 556 19.10 -33.62 -25.50
N ARG A 557 20.22 -32.89 -25.45
CA ARG A 557 21.33 -33.05 -26.40
C ARG A 557 21.97 -34.43 -26.33
N ASP A 558 22.18 -34.98 -25.13
CA ASP A 558 22.70 -36.35 -24.94
C ASP A 558 21.74 -37.41 -25.52
N LEU A 559 20.42 -37.24 -25.38
CA LEU A 559 19.43 -38.13 -26.00
C LEU A 559 19.50 -38.10 -27.53
N ILE A 560 19.73 -36.92 -28.13
CA ILE A 560 19.93 -36.79 -29.59
C ILE A 560 21.23 -37.46 -30.02
N HIS A 561 22.33 -37.21 -29.29
CA HIS A 561 23.64 -37.81 -29.58
C HIS A 561 23.59 -39.35 -29.58
N ARG A 562 22.84 -39.93 -28.63
CA ARG A 562 22.64 -41.39 -28.53
C ARG A 562 21.65 -41.95 -29.55
N GLY A 563 21.06 -41.10 -30.39
CA GLY A 563 20.04 -41.50 -31.37
C GLY A 563 18.71 -41.91 -30.75
N GLN A 564 18.46 -41.58 -29.48
CA GLN A 564 17.18 -41.83 -28.82
C GLN A 564 16.13 -40.79 -29.22
N LEU A 565 16.57 -39.54 -29.42
CA LEU A 565 15.81 -38.50 -30.11
C LEU A 565 16.36 -38.33 -31.53
N LEU A 566 15.47 -38.41 -32.50
CA LEU A 566 15.79 -38.52 -33.91
C LEU A 566 15.91 -37.13 -34.54
N VAL A 567 17.14 -36.66 -34.72
CA VAL A 567 17.45 -35.44 -35.48
C VAL A 567 18.59 -35.75 -36.44
N ASP A 568 18.31 -35.70 -37.74
CA ASP A 568 19.35 -35.91 -38.75
C ASP A 568 20.05 -34.58 -39.01
N VAL A 569 21.38 -34.52 -38.89
CA VAL A 569 22.17 -33.29 -39.12
C VAL A 569 22.99 -33.33 -40.42
N ALA A 570 22.75 -34.33 -41.26
CA ALA A 570 23.44 -34.56 -42.52
C ALA A 570 22.57 -35.40 -43.47
N GLY A 571 22.92 -35.37 -44.76
CA GLY A 571 22.16 -36.06 -45.82
C GLY A 571 20.95 -35.26 -46.30
N ALA A 572 20.12 -35.86 -47.15
CA ALA A 572 18.93 -35.23 -47.70
C ALA A 572 17.77 -36.23 -47.82
N LYS A 573 16.54 -35.79 -47.50
CA LYS A 573 15.35 -36.65 -47.45
C LYS A 573 14.11 -35.92 -48.00
N PRO A 574 13.30 -36.56 -48.86
CA PRO A 574 11.98 -36.04 -49.21
C PRO A 574 11.06 -36.04 -47.98
N GLY A 575 10.21 -35.03 -47.88
CA GLY A 575 9.16 -34.98 -46.87
C GLY A 575 9.63 -34.81 -45.42
N GLN A 576 10.92 -34.53 -45.18
CA GLN A 576 11.47 -34.38 -43.83
C GLN A 576 12.28 -33.08 -43.72
N VAL A 577 12.05 -32.29 -42.66
CA VAL A 577 12.79 -31.06 -42.39
C VAL A 577 12.98 -30.88 -40.89
N ASN A 578 14.13 -30.35 -40.46
CA ASN A 578 14.35 -29.97 -39.07
C ASN A 578 13.68 -28.62 -38.78
N GLY A 579 12.67 -28.62 -37.91
CA GLY A 579 12.07 -27.43 -37.33
C GLY A 579 12.75 -27.03 -36.02
N LEU A 580 12.59 -25.76 -35.65
CA LEU A 580 13.16 -25.21 -34.42
C LEU A 580 12.07 -24.58 -33.55
N SER A 581 12.04 -24.96 -32.28
CA SER A 581 11.18 -24.41 -31.24
C SER A 581 12.03 -23.83 -30.10
N VAL A 582 11.40 -23.11 -29.18
CA VAL A 582 12.05 -22.61 -27.95
C VAL A 582 11.35 -23.24 -26.76
N LEU A 583 12.13 -23.84 -25.86
CA LEU A 583 11.64 -24.35 -24.59
C LEU A 583 11.94 -23.32 -23.50
N GLN A 584 10.89 -22.85 -22.82
CA GLN A 584 10.98 -21.90 -21.70
C GLN A 584 10.75 -22.63 -20.38
N LEU A 585 11.78 -22.69 -19.53
CA LEU A 585 11.71 -23.33 -18.20
C LEU A 585 11.39 -22.33 -17.07
N GLY A 586 11.28 -21.05 -17.42
CA GLY A 586 11.08 -19.94 -16.48
C GLY A 586 12.34 -19.09 -16.39
N ASP A 587 13.39 -19.63 -15.76
CA ASP A 587 14.70 -18.98 -15.57
C ASP A 587 15.67 -19.16 -16.75
N TYR A 588 15.40 -20.13 -17.63
CA TYR A 588 16.23 -20.44 -18.79
C TYR A 588 15.41 -20.78 -20.02
N ALA A 589 15.92 -20.35 -21.18
CA ALA A 589 15.36 -20.55 -22.49
C ALA A 589 16.42 -21.17 -23.41
N PHE A 590 16.05 -22.16 -24.21
CA PHE A 590 16.96 -22.74 -25.21
C PHE A 590 16.20 -23.26 -26.43
N GLY A 591 16.90 -23.32 -27.56
CA GLY A 591 16.36 -23.84 -28.79
C GLY A 591 16.31 -25.37 -28.79
N HIS A 592 15.22 -25.91 -29.31
CA HIS A 592 15.04 -27.35 -29.48
C HIS A 592 14.81 -27.67 -30.94
N ALA A 593 15.60 -28.61 -31.48
CA ALA A 593 15.45 -29.10 -32.84
C ALA A 593 14.50 -30.28 -32.85
N SER A 594 13.49 -30.21 -33.72
CA SER A 594 12.47 -31.25 -33.87
C SER A 594 12.39 -31.68 -35.33
N ARG A 595 12.28 -32.98 -35.55
CA ARG A 595 12.08 -33.53 -36.89
C ARG A 595 10.61 -33.38 -37.27
N ILE A 596 10.35 -32.70 -38.37
CA ILE A 596 9.01 -32.55 -38.94
C ILE A 596 8.93 -33.43 -40.19
N THR A 597 7.90 -34.25 -40.27
CA THR A 597 7.65 -35.12 -41.43
C THR A 597 6.32 -34.79 -42.09
N ALA A 598 6.29 -34.96 -43.41
CA ALA A 598 5.10 -34.89 -44.23
C ALA A 598 4.95 -36.21 -45.01
N ARG A 599 3.72 -36.72 -45.09
CA ARG A 599 3.38 -37.86 -45.94
C ARG A 599 2.18 -37.52 -46.79
N THR A 600 2.22 -37.89 -48.07
CA THR A 600 1.11 -37.66 -48.99
C THR A 600 0.62 -38.95 -49.62
N PHE A 601 -0.69 -39.02 -49.87
CA PHE A 601 -1.35 -40.15 -50.50
C PHE A 601 -2.65 -39.70 -51.17
N VAL A 602 -3.21 -40.56 -52.02
CA VAL A 602 -4.42 -40.25 -52.80
C VAL A 602 -5.62 -40.10 -51.84
N GLY A 603 -6.39 -39.02 -52.00
CA GLY A 603 -7.63 -38.78 -51.26
C GLY A 603 -8.14 -37.34 -51.38
N ALA A 604 -9.08 -36.95 -50.52
CA ALA A 604 -9.75 -35.64 -50.56
C ALA A 604 -9.93 -34.98 -49.16
N ARG A 605 -9.28 -35.50 -48.12
CA ARG A 605 -9.31 -34.99 -46.73
C ARG A 605 -8.49 -33.70 -46.57
N GLY A 606 -7.59 -33.39 -47.51
CA GLY A 606 -6.73 -32.21 -47.45
C GLY A 606 -5.51 -32.42 -46.55
N VAL A 607 -5.03 -31.31 -45.98
CA VAL A 607 -3.90 -31.31 -45.04
C VAL A 607 -4.41 -31.59 -43.63
N VAL A 608 -3.92 -32.67 -43.04
CA VAL A 608 -4.15 -33.07 -41.65
C VAL A 608 -2.85 -32.85 -40.87
N ASN A 609 -2.96 -32.20 -39.72
CA ASN A 609 -1.87 -32.13 -38.76
C ASN A 609 -2.19 -33.11 -37.62
N ILE A 610 -1.26 -34.03 -37.33
CA ILE A 610 -1.46 -35.09 -36.34
C ILE A 610 -1.60 -34.51 -34.94
N GLU A 611 -0.78 -33.54 -34.56
CA GLU A 611 -0.84 -32.89 -33.25
C GLU A 611 -2.20 -32.22 -33.00
N ARG A 612 -2.82 -31.66 -34.05
CA ARG A 612 -4.17 -31.10 -33.94
C ARG A 612 -5.23 -32.18 -33.72
N GLU A 613 -5.13 -33.31 -34.42
CA GLU A 613 -6.08 -34.42 -34.27
C GLU A 613 -5.93 -35.13 -32.91
N THR A 614 -4.76 -35.05 -32.29
CA THR A 614 -4.48 -35.62 -30.96
C THR A 614 -4.57 -34.61 -29.82
N GLU A 615 -5.12 -33.42 -30.06
CA GLU A 615 -5.28 -32.34 -29.07
C GLU A 615 -3.95 -31.88 -28.43
N MET A 616 -2.84 -31.99 -29.17
CA MET A 616 -1.50 -31.55 -28.78
C MET A 616 -1.10 -30.22 -29.46
N SER A 617 -1.91 -29.69 -30.37
CA SER A 617 -1.69 -28.37 -30.98
C SER A 617 -2.40 -27.26 -30.21
N GLY A 618 -1.67 -26.19 -29.92
CA GLY A 618 -2.22 -24.92 -29.46
C GLY A 618 -3.00 -24.17 -30.55
N ARG A 619 -3.58 -23.02 -30.18
CA ARG A 619 -4.49 -22.26 -31.06
C ARG A 619 -3.76 -21.54 -32.19
N ILE A 620 -2.58 -21.01 -31.92
CA ILE A 620 -1.79 -20.27 -32.91
C ILE A 620 -1.17 -21.25 -33.90
N HIS A 621 -0.67 -22.38 -33.42
CA HIS A 621 -0.17 -23.46 -34.28
C HIS A 621 -1.27 -24.01 -35.20
N SER A 622 -2.45 -24.30 -34.66
CA SER A 622 -3.62 -24.75 -35.45
C SER A 622 -4.01 -23.75 -36.55
N LYS A 623 -3.91 -22.44 -36.26
CA LYS A 623 -4.11 -21.37 -37.25
C LYS A 623 -3.03 -21.43 -38.34
N GLY A 624 -1.77 -21.67 -37.98
CA GLY A 624 -0.66 -21.86 -38.91
C GLY A 624 -0.95 -22.96 -39.93
N VAL A 625 -1.36 -24.15 -39.47
CA VAL A 625 -1.72 -25.27 -40.36
C VAL A 625 -2.88 -24.91 -41.31
N ALA A 626 -3.89 -24.19 -40.83
CA ALA A 626 -4.98 -23.72 -41.68
C ALA A 626 -4.51 -22.73 -42.77
N ILE A 627 -3.52 -21.89 -42.46
CA ILE A 627 -2.88 -21.00 -43.43
C ILE A 627 -2.15 -21.81 -44.51
N LEU A 628 -1.50 -22.92 -44.15
CA LEU A 628 -0.84 -23.80 -45.12
C LEU A 628 -1.84 -24.40 -46.10
N ALA A 629 -2.96 -24.92 -45.59
CA ALA A 629 -4.02 -25.46 -46.43
C ALA A 629 -4.58 -24.39 -47.39
N ALA A 630 -4.79 -23.16 -46.91
CA ALA A 630 -5.23 -22.05 -47.72
C ALA A 630 -4.20 -21.64 -48.79
N TYR A 631 -2.90 -21.63 -48.46
CA TYR A 631 -1.83 -21.37 -49.42
C TYR A 631 -1.83 -22.39 -50.56
N LEU A 632 -1.91 -23.69 -50.25
CA LEU A 632 -1.94 -24.74 -51.28
C LEU A 632 -3.16 -24.63 -52.19
N GLY A 633 -4.35 -24.38 -51.60
CA GLY A 633 -5.57 -24.15 -52.37
C GLY A 633 -5.45 -22.93 -53.28
N GLY A 634 -4.96 -21.82 -52.73
CA GLY A 634 -4.73 -20.58 -53.48
C GLY A 634 -3.70 -20.71 -54.60
N LYS A 635 -2.65 -21.51 -54.39
CA LYS A 635 -1.54 -21.66 -55.34
C LYS A 635 -1.81 -22.70 -56.43
N TYR A 636 -2.45 -23.81 -56.09
CA TYR A 636 -2.53 -25.00 -56.96
C TYR A 636 -3.96 -25.43 -57.33
N ALA A 637 -4.98 -24.95 -56.63
CA ALA A 637 -6.37 -25.44 -56.77
C ALA A 637 -7.33 -24.42 -57.41
N GLN A 638 -6.83 -23.59 -58.33
CA GLN A 638 -7.63 -22.53 -58.97
C GLN A 638 -8.56 -23.07 -60.06
N ASP A 639 -8.05 -23.97 -60.91
CA ASP A 639 -8.82 -24.54 -62.03
C ASP A 639 -9.36 -25.95 -61.75
N ARG A 640 -8.75 -26.67 -60.80
CA ARG A 640 -9.11 -28.05 -60.43
C ARG A 640 -9.08 -28.23 -58.91
N PRO A 641 -10.00 -29.03 -58.34
CA PRO A 641 -9.99 -29.31 -56.92
C PRO A 641 -8.71 -30.06 -56.52
N LEU A 642 -8.16 -29.73 -55.34
CA LEU A 642 -6.98 -30.38 -54.81
C LEU A 642 -7.35 -31.76 -54.22
N SER A 643 -7.25 -32.82 -55.01
CA SER A 643 -7.37 -34.21 -54.53
C SER A 643 -6.08 -34.65 -53.84
N LEU A 644 -5.92 -34.23 -52.57
CA LEU A 644 -4.76 -34.53 -51.74
C LEU A 644 -5.20 -35.01 -50.35
N ASN A 645 -4.60 -36.11 -49.88
CA ASN A 645 -4.43 -36.35 -48.45
C ASN A 645 -2.97 -36.11 -48.08
N ALA A 646 -2.74 -35.25 -47.10
CA ALA A 646 -1.43 -35.07 -46.52
C ALA A 646 -1.50 -35.12 -45.00
N SER A 647 -0.51 -35.72 -44.36
CA SER A 647 -0.33 -35.70 -42.91
C SER A 647 0.99 -35.03 -42.55
N LEU A 648 0.96 -34.12 -41.59
CA LEU A 648 2.13 -33.46 -40.98
C LEU A 648 2.24 -33.87 -39.51
N THR A 649 3.45 -34.09 -39.03
CA THR A 649 3.71 -34.37 -37.60
C THR A 649 5.09 -33.90 -37.15
N PHE A 650 5.19 -33.55 -35.87
CA PHE A 650 6.42 -33.36 -35.12
C PHE A 650 6.82 -34.69 -34.48
N GLU A 651 7.81 -35.34 -35.07
CA GLU A 651 8.28 -36.64 -34.59
C GLU A 651 8.81 -36.55 -33.16
N GLN A 652 8.46 -37.54 -32.34
CA GLN A 652 8.87 -37.67 -30.94
C GLN A 652 8.57 -36.45 -30.06
N THR A 653 7.54 -35.69 -30.40
CA THR A 653 7.01 -34.61 -29.55
C THR A 653 5.84 -35.14 -28.72
N TYR A 654 5.95 -35.02 -27.38
CA TYR A 654 4.97 -35.54 -26.42
C TYR A 654 4.28 -34.45 -25.58
N SER A 655 4.63 -33.18 -25.84
CA SER A 655 4.06 -32.00 -25.20
C SER A 655 3.29 -31.16 -26.20
N GLU A 656 2.57 -30.16 -25.71
CA GLU A 656 1.87 -29.20 -26.56
C GLU A 656 2.83 -28.48 -27.52
N VAL A 657 2.39 -28.32 -28.78
CA VAL A 657 3.04 -27.52 -29.82
C VAL A 657 2.25 -26.25 -30.05
N GLU A 658 2.84 -25.09 -29.78
CA GLU A 658 2.18 -23.78 -29.89
C GLU A 658 3.05 -22.76 -30.65
N GLY A 659 2.40 -21.79 -31.28
CA GLY A 659 3.02 -20.77 -32.13
C GLY A 659 3.03 -21.15 -33.62
N ASP A 660 3.34 -20.18 -34.48
CA ASP A 660 3.31 -20.32 -35.94
C ASP A 660 4.71 -20.39 -36.59
N SER A 661 5.77 -20.39 -35.77
CA SER A 661 7.16 -20.29 -36.23
C SER A 661 7.74 -21.52 -36.94
N ALA A 662 6.94 -22.59 -37.08
CA ALA A 662 7.26 -23.80 -37.84
C ALA A 662 6.45 -23.92 -39.13
N SER A 663 5.51 -23.00 -39.40
CA SER A 663 4.59 -23.12 -40.54
C SER A 663 5.32 -23.08 -41.89
N SER A 664 6.38 -22.27 -42.06
CA SER A 664 7.20 -22.35 -43.28
C SER A 664 7.91 -23.71 -43.40
N THR A 665 8.36 -24.27 -42.28
CA THR A 665 9.05 -25.56 -42.22
C THR A 665 8.12 -26.71 -42.60
N GLU A 666 6.91 -26.73 -42.05
CA GLU A 666 5.85 -27.68 -42.41
C GLU A 666 5.48 -27.57 -43.89
N LEU A 667 5.39 -26.34 -44.42
CA LEU A 667 5.16 -26.12 -45.85
C LEU A 667 6.28 -26.71 -46.71
N TYR A 668 7.54 -26.54 -46.32
CA TYR A 668 8.67 -27.09 -47.06
C TYR A 668 8.69 -28.62 -47.02
N ALA A 669 8.39 -29.23 -45.87
CA ALA A 669 8.23 -30.68 -45.76
C ALA A 669 7.14 -31.19 -46.72
N LEU A 670 5.99 -30.51 -46.74
CA LEU A 670 4.88 -30.87 -47.60
C LEU A 670 5.18 -30.73 -49.10
N LEU A 671 5.78 -29.61 -49.51
CA LEU A 671 6.19 -29.38 -50.90
C LEU A 671 7.28 -30.37 -51.34
N SER A 672 8.20 -30.71 -50.43
CA SER A 672 9.23 -31.73 -50.65
C SER A 672 8.62 -33.11 -50.89
N GLU A 673 7.68 -33.53 -50.05
CA GLU A 673 6.98 -34.82 -50.20
C GLU A 673 6.15 -34.87 -51.50
N LEU A 674 5.45 -33.78 -51.85
CA LEU A 674 4.65 -33.71 -53.08
C LEU A 674 5.50 -33.73 -54.36
N SER A 675 6.66 -33.08 -54.33
CA SER A 675 7.54 -32.95 -55.50
C SER A 675 8.59 -34.07 -55.61
N GLY A 676 8.83 -34.81 -54.54
CA GLY A 676 9.93 -35.77 -54.43
C GLY A 676 11.32 -35.10 -54.32
N VAL A 677 11.39 -33.77 -54.21
CA VAL A 677 12.66 -33.04 -54.09
C VAL A 677 13.17 -33.18 -52.66
N PRO A 678 14.34 -33.80 -52.42
CA PRO A 678 14.86 -34.01 -51.07
C PRO A 678 15.34 -32.69 -50.44
N VAL A 679 15.10 -32.54 -49.13
CA VAL A 679 15.59 -31.40 -48.33
C VAL A 679 16.86 -31.81 -47.60
N GLU A 680 17.86 -30.92 -47.58
CA GLU A 680 19.12 -31.12 -46.84
C GLU A 680 18.88 -31.05 -45.32
N GLN A 681 19.17 -32.15 -44.63
CA GLN A 681 18.94 -32.28 -43.20
C GLN A 681 20.00 -31.54 -42.36
N GLY A 682 21.11 -31.13 -42.97
CA GLY A 682 22.07 -30.22 -42.32
C GLY A 682 21.50 -28.83 -42.06
N ILE A 683 20.44 -28.43 -42.77
CA ILE A 683 19.81 -27.12 -42.65
C ILE A 683 18.52 -27.21 -41.84
N ALA A 684 18.49 -26.59 -40.67
CA ALA A 684 17.24 -26.39 -39.94
C ALA A 684 16.51 -25.13 -40.41
N VAL A 685 15.19 -25.08 -40.19
CA VAL A 685 14.34 -24.00 -40.67
C VAL A 685 13.42 -23.52 -39.56
N THR A 686 13.30 -22.21 -39.43
CA THR A 686 12.24 -21.55 -38.66
C THR A 686 11.69 -20.37 -39.44
N GLY A 687 10.39 -20.13 -39.31
CA GLY A 687 9.68 -19.06 -39.99
C GLY A 687 8.18 -19.25 -39.89
N SER A 688 7.46 -18.13 -39.75
CA SER A 688 6.02 -18.14 -40.00
C SER A 688 5.77 -17.89 -41.48
N VAL A 689 4.65 -18.36 -42.02
CA VAL A 689 4.24 -18.12 -43.41
C VAL A 689 2.79 -17.68 -43.48
N ASN A 690 2.50 -16.68 -44.30
CA ASN A 690 1.13 -16.22 -44.52
C ASN A 690 0.46 -16.95 -45.70
N GLN A 691 -0.83 -16.67 -45.94
CA GLN A 691 -1.61 -17.33 -47.01
C GLN A 691 -1.08 -17.06 -48.44
N LYS A 692 -0.19 -16.07 -48.62
CA LYS A 692 0.44 -15.74 -49.90
C LYS A 692 1.82 -16.40 -50.07
N GLY A 693 2.30 -17.13 -49.06
CA GLY A 693 3.61 -17.78 -49.07
C GLY A 693 4.75 -16.85 -48.66
N GLU A 694 4.46 -15.69 -48.08
CA GLU A 694 5.49 -14.75 -47.61
C GLU A 694 5.96 -15.17 -46.21
N VAL A 695 7.28 -15.26 -46.02
CA VAL A 695 7.89 -15.63 -44.74
C VAL A 695 7.87 -14.43 -43.79
N GLN A 696 7.50 -14.69 -42.53
CA GLN A 696 7.27 -13.71 -41.49
C GLN A 696 8.22 -13.92 -40.31
N PRO A 697 8.56 -12.83 -39.58
CA PRO A 697 9.48 -12.91 -38.46
C PRO A 697 8.95 -13.78 -37.32
N ILE A 698 9.87 -14.33 -36.55
CA ILE A 698 9.60 -15.22 -35.41
C ILE A 698 10.27 -14.69 -34.14
N GLY A 699 9.84 -15.19 -32.98
CA GLY A 699 10.52 -14.98 -31.70
C GLY A 699 11.60 -16.02 -31.42
N GLY A 700 12.56 -15.66 -30.57
CA GLY A 700 13.61 -16.55 -30.06
C GLY A 700 14.58 -17.07 -31.13
N VAL A 701 14.92 -16.23 -32.11
CA VAL A 701 15.80 -16.62 -33.23
C VAL A 701 17.20 -17.02 -32.76
N ASN A 702 17.72 -16.35 -31.74
CA ASN A 702 19.05 -16.62 -31.18
C ASN A 702 19.08 -18.01 -30.54
N GLU A 703 18.12 -18.31 -29.67
CA GLU A 703 17.97 -19.59 -28.99
C GLU A 703 17.85 -20.74 -29.99
N LYS A 704 17.04 -20.55 -31.03
CA LYS A 704 16.83 -21.54 -32.10
C LYS A 704 18.12 -21.86 -32.85
N ILE A 705 18.86 -20.83 -33.27
CA ILE A 705 20.14 -21.01 -33.99
C ILE A 705 21.17 -21.68 -33.07
N GLU A 706 21.33 -21.16 -31.85
CA GLU A 706 22.28 -21.68 -30.87
C GLU A 706 21.96 -23.12 -30.50
N GLY A 707 20.69 -23.46 -30.27
CA GLY A 707 20.25 -24.81 -29.96
C GLY A 707 20.56 -25.81 -31.08
N TYR A 708 20.29 -25.44 -32.34
CA TYR A 708 20.62 -26.29 -33.47
C TYR A 708 22.14 -26.45 -33.67
N TYR A 709 22.90 -25.37 -33.54
CA TYR A 709 24.36 -25.42 -33.58
C TYR A 709 24.91 -26.40 -32.52
N GLN A 710 24.40 -26.35 -31.28
CA GLN A 710 24.83 -27.27 -30.23
C GLN A 710 24.49 -28.73 -30.56
N VAL A 711 23.34 -29.00 -31.18
CA VAL A 711 23.01 -30.35 -31.68
C VAL A 711 24.00 -30.79 -32.76
N CYS A 712 24.27 -29.94 -33.76
CA CYS A 712 25.25 -30.24 -34.80
C CYS A 712 26.66 -30.46 -34.23
N LYS A 713 27.07 -29.69 -33.23
CA LYS A 713 28.37 -29.84 -32.57
C LYS A 713 28.51 -31.18 -31.86
N VAL A 714 27.50 -31.60 -31.12
CA VAL A 714 27.53 -32.86 -30.34
C VAL A 714 27.41 -34.09 -31.26
N VAL A 715 26.64 -34.01 -32.35
CA VAL A 715 26.53 -35.10 -33.33
C VAL A 715 27.76 -35.16 -34.27
N GLY A 716 28.32 -34.00 -34.62
CA GLY A 716 29.49 -33.85 -35.48
C GLY A 716 29.29 -32.78 -36.56
N LEU A 717 30.19 -31.79 -36.59
CA LEU A 717 30.16 -30.73 -37.61
C LEU A 717 30.65 -31.26 -38.96
N THR A 718 29.88 -30.98 -40.01
CA THR A 718 30.17 -31.36 -41.40
C THR A 718 30.62 -30.18 -42.25
N GLY A 719 30.52 -28.95 -41.72
CA GLY A 719 30.79 -27.70 -42.46
C GLY A 719 29.66 -27.28 -43.41
N MET A 720 28.61 -28.10 -43.56
CA MET A 720 27.45 -27.82 -44.42
C MET A 720 26.18 -27.50 -43.62
N GLN A 721 26.26 -27.52 -42.28
CA GLN A 721 25.11 -27.26 -41.42
C GLN A 721 24.83 -25.77 -41.28
N GLY A 722 23.58 -25.43 -40.99
CA GLY A 722 23.17 -24.05 -40.77
C GLY A 722 21.68 -23.93 -40.48
N VAL A 723 21.20 -22.68 -40.39
CA VAL A 723 19.79 -22.39 -40.12
C VAL A 723 19.27 -21.39 -41.14
N MET A 724 18.09 -21.67 -41.69
CA MET A 724 17.33 -20.73 -42.49
C MET A 724 16.33 -19.98 -41.61
N ILE A 725 16.37 -18.65 -41.66
CA ILE A 725 15.55 -17.76 -40.85
C ILE A 725 14.84 -16.71 -41.73
N PRO A 726 13.78 -16.04 -41.22
CA PRO A 726 13.19 -14.89 -41.89
C PRO A 726 14.20 -13.73 -42.00
N ALA A 727 14.26 -13.08 -43.16
CA ALA A 727 15.18 -11.96 -43.38
C ALA A 727 14.93 -10.78 -42.42
N GLN A 728 13.67 -10.60 -41.99
CA GLN A 728 13.27 -9.56 -41.05
C GLN A 728 13.82 -9.78 -39.62
N ASN A 729 14.29 -11.00 -39.29
CA ASN A 729 14.91 -11.27 -37.99
C ASN A 729 16.41 -10.91 -37.93
N LEU A 730 17.00 -10.37 -39.01
CA LEU A 730 18.42 -10.00 -39.04
C LEU A 730 18.81 -9.06 -37.90
N SER A 731 18.00 -8.02 -37.63
CA SER A 731 18.23 -7.08 -36.55
C SER A 731 18.10 -7.71 -35.15
N ASN A 732 17.48 -8.89 -35.03
CA ASN A 732 17.33 -9.60 -33.77
C ASN A 732 18.53 -10.49 -33.42
N LEU A 733 19.46 -10.69 -34.35
CA LEU A 733 20.61 -11.58 -34.13
C LEU A 733 21.59 -10.99 -33.14
N MET A 734 21.83 -11.72 -32.05
CA MET A 734 22.84 -11.46 -31.02
C MET A 734 23.47 -12.81 -30.63
N LEU A 735 23.99 -13.54 -31.61
CA LEU A 735 24.48 -14.91 -31.39
C LEU A 735 25.70 -14.96 -30.46
N ARG A 736 25.83 -16.06 -29.69
CA ARG A 736 27.05 -16.39 -28.94
C ARG A 736 28.27 -16.40 -29.86
N GLU A 737 29.42 -15.97 -29.33
CA GLU A 737 30.68 -15.86 -30.08
C GLU A 737 31.04 -17.16 -30.76
N GLU A 738 30.90 -18.28 -30.05
CA GLU A 738 31.17 -19.60 -30.59
C GLU A 738 30.39 -19.94 -31.87
N VAL A 739 29.15 -19.44 -32.00
CA VAL A 739 28.33 -19.63 -33.21
C VAL A 739 28.81 -18.72 -34.32
N VAL A 740 29.20 -17.49 -33.99
CA VAL A 740 29.74 -16.53 -34.97
C VAL A 740 31.08 -17.00 -35.51
N ASP A 741 31.96 -17.55 -34.67
CA ASP A 741 33.27 -18.09 -35.06
C ASP A 741 33.16 -19.33 -35.95
N ALA A 742 32.04 -20.06 -35.85
CA ALA A 742 31.77 -21.25 -36.65
C ALA A 742 31.22 -20.93 -38.06
N VAL A 743 30.77 -19.69 -38.31
CA VAL A 743 30.29 -19.18 -39.60
C VAL A 743 31.42 -18.49 -40.34
#